data_AF-A0A6C0L7C5-F1
#
_entry.id   AF-A0A6C0L7C5-F1
#
_cell.length_a   1.000
_cell.length_b   1.000
_cell.length_c   1.000
_cell.angle_alpha   90.00
_cell.angle_beta   90.00
_cell.angle_gamma   90.00
#
_symmetry.space_group_name_H-M   'P 1'
#
loop_
_entity.id
_entity.type
_entity.pdbx_description
1 polymer ?
#
loop_
_entity_poly.entity_id
_entity_poly.type
_entity_poly.pdbx_seq_one_letter_code
_entity_poly.pdbx_strand_id
1 'polypeptide(L)'
;MSSPFFTKDNEGVLQRVLYNDICRRYGDTLTEKQASRLMKTVSYYMGEVHRVHGDKPVNFLNKEVLTVVLPDYVAYLERSERAPRSAVSDIEVGPEPSTQVGEVRQIEDIDNAFTALQARRQETKAKPQMQDFRISLSEEPPLSMELFERMKKEREEAALAAASASALALSTGSQPVPTQNNLGFVEASDTFLQGSRKAKEDAEIMFAEQERKKLEQRANIALPVPPDMRSLYTTPNTAAGNPTTTPSDRRDTLANLPQAILTREPDVLSYRETETNLFLYSGDRDWTANSTESRYNFTTIFDPAGLRGNQSFQTTTVPTRFRNIIRIEFIKAIIPGESFDPLVVKTGAAAYQANTSINALSFPYIQVRIPELETNSYGTNQAITSSFALLQYDANWINDSSLGTQRGYFAMIPKFMKCQKVYTTPLSTLQRLSIQLQRPDGSILSSAPDTLDIQNIYPTIALNSTVFGPSIAGTVYAQDPAVDVSGSAYYWVQTAKYFNVASFATGDRVSLKNIAWSSWSPISPVGTQLAQLTSIVSFLQRAAGHIVVAVGTVTGTGMAAVFSDSNTQGYVNAFLVRGDFPDPSTGVFTAQAPGGVADSAISAAGSSANYLINNPVTSGRVLNQSHQVHIAMRVITRDIDSTGILRSDNL
;
A
#
# COMPACT_ATOMS: atom_id res chain seq x y z
N MET A 1 32.55 36.10 -26.09
CA MET A 1 31.52 36.42 -27.11
C MET A 1 30.21 35.84 -26.60
N SER A 2 29.17 36.65 -26.40
CA SER A 2 27.87 36.16 -25.92
C SER A 2 27.20 35.33 -27.02
N SER A 3 26.82 34.08 -26.73
CA SER A 3 26.13 33.20 -27.68
C SER A 3 24.81 33.86 -28.13
N PRO A 4 24.46 33.85 -29.45
CA PRO A 4 23.22 34.43 -29.96
C PRO A 4 21.96 33.84 -29.31
N PHE A 5 22.09 32.68 -28.67
CA PHE A 5 21.05 32.01 -27.90
C PHE A 5 20.63 32.78 -26.63
N PHE A 6 21.56 33.46 -25.95
CA PHE A 6 21.31 34.22 -24.71
C PHE A 6 20.99 35.70 -24.96
N THR A 7 20.56 36.06 -26.17
CA THR A 7 20.11 37.42 -26.46
C THR A 7 18.77 37.67 -25.76
N LYS A 8 18.58 38.87 -25.21
CA LYS A 8 17.32 39.29 -24.57
C LYS A 8 16.13 39.16 -25.53
N ASP A 9 16.38 39.35 -26.82
CA ASP A 9 15.37 39.20 -27.87
C ASP A 9 14.94 37.73 -28.03
N ASN A 10 15.89 36.78 -28.04
CA ASN A 10 15.58 35.35 -28.14
C ASN A 10 14.87 34.83 -26.88
N GLU A 11 15.34 35.24 -25.70
CA GLU A 11 14.68 34.92 -24.42
C GLU A 11 13.24 35.48 -24.38
N GLY A 12 13.04 36.73 -24.82
CA GLY A 12 11.71 37.35 -24.91
C GLY A 12 10.77 36.65 -25.89
N VAL A 13 11.29 36.11 -27.00
CA VAL A 13 10.50 35.30 -27.95
C VAL A 13 10.05 33.98 -27.29
N LEU A 14 10.95 33.26 -26.62
CA LEU A 14 10.61 32.01 -25.93
C LEU A 14 9.57 32.22 -24.83
N GLN A 15 9.73 33.27 -24.03
CA GLN A 15 8.79 33.63 -22.98
C GLN A 15 7.39 33.95 -23.55
N ARG A 16 7.31 34.72 -24.64
CA ARG A 16 6.03 35.07 -25.28
C ARG A 16 5.33 33.86 -25.88
N VAL A 17 6.09 32.95 -26.51
CA VAL A 17 5.55 31.71 -27.08
C VAL A 17 4.98 30.81 -25.99
N LEU A 18 5.71 30.59 -24.90
CA LEU A 18 5.25 29.77 -23.78
C LEU A 18 4.06 30.40 -23.05
N TYR A 19 4.09 31.71 -22.82
CA TYR A 19 3.00 32.44 -22.19
C TYR A 19 1.70 32.28 -22.99
N ASN A 20 1.75 32.49 -24.31
CA ASN A 20 0.58 32.31 -25.18
C ASN A 20 0.09 30.86 -25.24
N ASP A 21 0.99 29.87 -25.26
CA ASP A 21 0.59 28.45 -25.27
C ASP A 21 -0.09 28.03 -23.95
N ILE A 22 0.42 28.50 -22.81
CA ILE A 22 -0.14 28.20 -21.49
C ILE A 22 -1.51 28.88 -21.31
N CYS A 23 -1.63 30.16 -21.65
CA CYS A 23 -2.92 30.87 -21.60
C CYS A 23 -3.97 30.21 -22.51
N ARG A 24 -3.56 29.69 -23.68
CA ARG A 24 -4.46 28.94 -24.57
C ARG A 24 -4.93 27.61 -23.97
N ARG A 25 -4.10 26.92 -23.19
CA ARG A 25 -4.43 25.62 -22.58
C ARG A 25 -5.33 25.73 -21.34
N TYR A 26 -5.13 26.77 -20.54
CA TYR A 26 -5.81 26.92 -19.24
C TYR A 26 -6.95 27.96 -19.26
N GLY A 27 -7.14 28.69 -20.37
CA GLY A 27 -8.28 29.58 -20.57
C GLY A 27 -8.28 30.86 -19.73
N ASP A 28 -7.22 31.09 -18.93
CA ASP A 28 -7.08 32.21 -18.01
C ASP A 28 -5.75 32.95 -18.21
N THR A 29 -5.72 34.25 -17.90
CA THR A 29 -4.49 35.04 -17.95
C THR A 29 -3.59 34.72 -16.75
N LEU A 30 -2.34 34.32 -17.01
CA LEU A 30 -1.36 34.04 -15.94
C LEU A 30 -1.20 35.25 -15.01
N THR A 31 -1.28 35.01 -13.70
CA THR A 31 -1.02 36.03 -12.68
C THR A 31 0.43 36.54 -12.74
N GLU A 32 0.71 37.74 -12.24
CA GLU A 32 2.06 38.33 -12.27
C GLU A 32 3.13 37.42 -11.61
N LYS A 33 2.78 36.75 -10.52
CA LYS A 33 3.66 35.77 -9.84
C LYS A 33 3.94 34.55 -10.72
N GLN A 34 2.92 34.02 -11.40
CA GLN A 34 3.06 32.91 -12.33
C GLN A 34 3.91 33.31 -13.55
N ALA A 35 3.67 34.49 -14.12
CA ALA A 35 4.43 35.02 -15.25
C ALA A 35 5.91 35.24 -14.89
N SER A 36 6.22 35.84 -13.74
CA SER A 36 7.59 36.00 -13.24
C SER A 36 8.30 34.66 -13.02
N ARG A 37 7.58 33.66 -12.52
CA ARG A 37 8.11 32.30 -12.36
C ARG A 37 8.40 31.66 -13.71
N LEU A 38 7.51 31.79 -14.70
CA LEU A 38 7.73 31.28 -16.06
C LEU A 38 9.00 31.86 -16.66
N MET A 39 9.22 33.18 -16.52
CA MET A 39 10.43 33.84 -17.00
C MET A 39 11.71 33.26 -16.36
N LYS A 40 11.70 33.04 -15.04
CA LYS A 40 12.83 32.43 -14.32
C LYS A 40 13.08 30.98 -14.77
N THR A 41 12.02 30.21 -14.98
CA THR A 41 12.12 28.82 -15.45
C THR A 41 12.71 28.76 -16.86
N VAL A 42 12.29 29.64 -17.77
CA VAL A 42 12.86 29.75 -19.13
C VAL A 42 14.36 30.09 -19.05
N SER A 43 14.74 31.08 -18.26
CA SER A 43 16.15 31.49 -18.11
C SER A 43 17.03 30.36 -17.56
N TYR A 44 16.53 29.61 -16.58
CA TYR A 44 17.21 28.45 -16.01
C TYR A 44 17.42 27.34 -17.06
N TYR A 45 16.38 26.95 -17.79
CA TYR A 45 16.49 25.89 -18.80
C TYR A 45 17.25 26.32 -20.05
N MET A 46 17.28 27.61 -20.39
CA MET A 46 18.23 28.11 -21.40
C MET A 46 19.68 27.87 -20.97
N GLY A 47 20.02 28.11 -19.70
CA GLY A 47 21.34 27.79 -19.16
C GLY A 47 21.69 26.29 -19.26
N GLU A 48 20.77 25.42 -18.85
CA GLU A 48 20.97 23.97 -18.88
C GLU A 48 21.02 23.39 -20.30
N VAL A 49 20.13 23.81 -21.19
CA VAL A 49 20.10 23.34 -22.59
C VAL A 49 21.36 23.77 -23.34
N HIS A 50 21.86 24.99 -23.09
CA HIS A 50 23.13 25.42 -23.67
C HIS A 50 24.33 24.66 -23.08
N ARG A 51 24.29 24.29 -21.80
CA ARG A 51 25.34 23.47 -21.16
C ARG A 51 25.46 22.08 -21.79
N VAL A 52 24.34 21.47 -22.18
CA VAL A 52 24.29 20.11 -22.73
C VAL A 52 24.39 20.08 -24.26
N HIS A 53 23.91 21.11 -24.94
CA HIS A 53 23.77 21.12 -26.40
C HIS A 53 24.39 22.35 -27.10
N GLY A 54 25.27 23.09 -26.43
CA GLY A 54 25.81 24.39 -26.89
C GLY A 54 26.37 24.45 -28.32
N ASP A 55 26.79 23.33 -28.91
CA ASP A 55 27.29 23.24 -30.29
C ASP A 55 26.20 23.23 -31.37
N LYS A 56 24.92 23.13 -30.98
CA LYS A 56 23.77 23.03 -31.90
C LYS A 56 23.23 24.42 -32.29
N PRO A 57 22.58 24.54 -33.47
CA PRO A 57 22.02 25.82 -33.91
C PRO A 57 20.93 26.32 -32.96
N VAL A 58 20.80 27.65 -32.84
CA VAL A 58 19.84 28.34 -31.96
C VAL A 58 18.41 27.82 -32.09
N ASN A 59 17.97 27.49 -33.31
CA ASN A 59 16.63 26.93 -33.55
C ASN A 59 16.41 25.57 -32.88
N PHE A 60 17.45 24.74 -32.81
CA PHE A 60 17.40 23.46 -32.11
C PHE A 60 17.33 23.69 -30.59
N LEU A 61 18.16 24.58 -30.06
CA LEU A 61 18.19 24.92 -28.63
C LEU A 61 16.86 25.52 -28.17
N ASN A 62 16.27 26.41 -28.96
CA ASN A 62 14.96 26.99 -28.69
C ASN A 62 13.87 25.92 -28.61
N LYS A 63 13.89 24.93 -29.53
CA LYS A 63 12.92 23.83 -29.50
C LYS A 63 13.07 22.97 -28.25
N GLU A 64 14.29 22.64 -27.86
CA GLU A 64 14.58 21.87 -26.64
C GLU A 64 14.14 22.61 -25.37
N VAL A 65 14.39 23.92 -25.27
CA VAL A 65 13.92 24.73 -24.14
C VAL A 65 12.39 24.68 -24.05
N LEU A 66 11.68 24.85 -25.17
CA LEU A 66 10.22 24.80 -25.19
C LEU A 66 9.68 23.43 -24.76
N THR A 67 10.32 22.33 -25.19
CA THR A 67 9.88 20.97 -24.83
C THR A 67 10.12 20.62 -23.37
N VAL A 68 11.15 21.18 -22.74
CA VAL A 68 11.49 20.89 -21.33
C VAL A 68 10.73 21.81 -20.37
N VAL A 69 10.59 23.10 -20.69
CA VAL A 69 9.95 24.08 -19.80
C VAL A 69 8.45 23.81 -19.64
N LEU A 70 7.76 23.42 -20.73
CA LEU A 70 6.31 23.26 -20.73
C LEU A 70 5.80 22.22 -19.70
N PRO A 71 6.28 20.95 -19.71
CA PRO A 71 5.79 19.95 -18.74
C PRO A 71 6.16 20.27 -17.29
N ASP A 72 7.35 20.86 -17.05
CA ASP A 72 7.76 21.25 -15.69
C ASP A 72 6.89 22.38 -15.13
N TYR A 73 6.59 23.37 -15.97
CA TYR A 73 5.74 24.48 -15.59
C TYR A 73 4.27 24.07 -15.38
N VAL A 74 3.75 23.15 -16.20
CA VAL A 74 2.42 22.56 -15.99
C VAL A 74 2.35 21.80 -14.66
N ALA A 75 3.36 20.99 -14.34
CA ALA A 75 3.43 20.30 -13.06
C ALA A 75 3.52 21.28 -11.87
N TYR A 76 4.11 22.45 -12.05
CA TYR A 76 4.07 23.52 -11.06
C TYR A 76 2.66 24.11 -10.88
N LEU A 77 1.94 24.40 -11.96
CA LEU A 77 0.57 24.92 -11.88
C LEU A 77 -0.36 23.93 -11.17
N GLU A 78 -0.30 22.64 -11.53
CA GLU A 78 -1.10 21.59 -10.88
C GLU A 78 -0.77 21.42 -9.38
N ARG A 79 0.50 21.59 -9.00
CA ARG A 79 0.89 21.61 -7.58
C ARG A 79 0.40 22.85 -6.87
N SER A 80 0.38 24.00 -7.55
CA SER A 80 -0.08 25.27 -6.97
C SER A 80 -1.60 25.28 -6.73
N GLU A 81 -2.38 24.59 -7.56
CA GLU A 81 -3.84 24.44 -7.38
C GLU A 81 -4.19 23.42 -6.29
N ARG A 82 -3.35 22.41 -6.06
CA ARG A 82 -3.61 21.32 -5.08
C ARG A 82 -3.08 21.59 -3.67
N ALA A 83 -2.31 22.64 -3.44
CA ALA A 83 -1.77 22.95 -2.13
C ALA A 83 -2.73 23.83 -1.31
N PRO A 84 -3.12 23.44 -0.07
CA PRO A 84 -3.74 24.37 0.86
C PRO A 84 -2.74 25.48 1.22
N ARG A 85 -3.23 26.73 1.28
CA ARG A 85 -2.45 27.96 1.47
C ARG A 85 -1.35 27.79 2.52
N SER A 86 -0.10 27.96 2.10
CA SER A 86 1.08 27.98 2.96
C SER A 86 1.25 29.39 3.55
N ALA A 87 1.58 29.47 4.85
CA ALA A 87 1.80 30.71 5.62
C ALA A 87 2.84 31.69 5.04
N VAL A 88 3.53 31.32 3.96
CA VAL A 88 4.48 32.16 3.24
C VAL A 88 3.78 33.11 2.25
N SER A 89 2.53 32.84 1.84
CA SER A 89 1.80 33.71 0.89
C SER A 89 1.27 35.01 1.50
N ASP A 90 1.15 35.08 2.84
CA ASP A 90 0.55 36.23 3.54
C ASP A 90 1.58 37.31 3.93
N ILE A 91 2.87 37.07 3.67
CA ILE A 91 3.96 38.02 3.98
C ILE A 91 4.17 39.06 2.85
N GLU A 92 3.66 38.84 1.64
CA GLU A 92 3.95 39.69 0.47
C GLU A 92 2.81 40.60 0.00
N VAL A 93 1.64 40.56 0.62
CA VAL A 93 0.52 41.46 0.28
C VAL A 93 0.38 42.50 1.38
N GLY A 94 0.85 43.72 1.07
CA GLY A 94 0.58 44.90 1.91
C GLY A 94 -0.92 45.13 2.10
N PRO A 95 -1.33 45.87 3.14
CA PRO A 95 -2.70 45.84 3.63
C PRO A 95 -3.62 46.69 2.73
N GLU A 96 -4.71 46.10 2.25
CA GLU A 96 -5.92 46.83 1.87
C GLU A 96 -7.00 46.70 2.96
N PRO A 97 -7.87 47.71 3.13
CA PRO A 97 -8.67 47.85 4.32
C PRO A 97 -10.06 47.23 4.14
N SER A 98 -10.45 46.31 5.02
CA SER A 98 -11.76 46.39 5.68
C SER A 98 -12.02 45.22 6.64
N THR A 99 -12.13 45.59 7.92
CA THR A 99 -13.09 45.09 8.92
C THR A 99 -13.19 43.58 9.16
N GLN A 100 -12.45 43.07 10.16
CA GLN A 100 -13.02 42.59 11.44
C GLN A 100 -11.90 42.17 12.41
N VAL A 101 -12.19 42.26 13.71
CA VAL A 101 -11.26 42.42 14.84
C VAL A 101 -10.72 41.09 15.35
N GLY A 102 -9.40 40.96 15.51
CA GLY A 102 -8.74 39.84 16.22
C GLY A 102 -7.20 39.89 16.20
N GLU A 103 -6.61 40.28 17.34
CA GLU A 103 -5.20 40.21 17.79
C GLU A 103 -4.03 40.44 16.79
N VAL A 104 -3.45 41.64 16.88
CA VAL A 104 -2.12 42.00 16.37
C VAL A 104 -1.05 41.52 17.37
N ARG A 105 -0.14 40.64 16.96
CA ARG A 105 1.12 40.37 17.67
C ARG A 105 2.30 40.35 16.69
N GLN A 106 3.43 40.85 17.18
CA GLN A 106 4.80 40.69 16.66
C GLN A 106 5.31 41.72 15.64
N ILE A 107 5.59 42.93 16.13
CA ILE A 107 6.72 43.76 15.63
C ILE A 107 7.61 44.27 16.80
N GLU A 108 7.15 44.24 18.05
CA GLU A 108 7.87 44.84 19.20
C GLU A 108 8.97 43.97 19.86
N ASP A 109 9.16 42.71 19.46
CA ASP A 109 10.04 41.75 20.18
C ASP A 109 11.52 41.73 19.72
N ILE A 110 11.90 42.46 18.67
CA ILE A 110 13.27 42.42 18.13
C ILE A 110 14.24 43.25 18.99
N ASP A 111 13.79 44.38 19.55
CA ASP A 111 14.62 45.24 20.41
C ASP A 111 14.85 44.62 21.81
N ASN A 112 13.88 43.88 22.32
CA ASN A 112 14.02 43.14 23.58
C ASN A 112 14.99 41.96 23.43
N ALA A 113 14.96 41.27 22.29
CA ALA A 113 15.88 40.17 21.99
C ALA A 113 17.33 40.64 21.84
N PHE A 114 17.56 41.82 21.26
CA PHE A 114 18.90 42.38 21.09
C PHE A 114 19.51 42.85 22.42
N THR A 115 18.69 43.46 23.29
CA THR A 115 19.10 43.92 24.62
C THR A 115 19.46 42.73 25.53
N ALA A 116 18.67 41.65 25.48
CA ALA A 116 18.96 40.41 26.19
C ALA A 116 20.26 39.74 25.72
N LEU A 117 20.61 39.86 24.43
CA LEU A 117 21.81 39.27 23.85
C LEU A 117 23.09 40.05 24.19
N GLN A 118 23.00 41.37 24.41
CA GLN A 118 24.10 42.17 24.94
C GLN A 118 24.35 41.91 26.43
N ALA A 119 23.30 41.78 27.24
CA ALA A 119 23.42 41.45 28.66
C ALA A 119 24.14 40.10 28.90
N ARG A 120 23.85 39.10 28.05
CA ARG A 120 24.46 37.76 28.14
C ARG A 120 25.95 37.71 27.78
N ARG A 121 26.50 38.76 27.13
CA ARG A 121 27.92 38.84 26.77
C ARG A 121 28.80 39.48 27.87
N GLN A 122 28.21 40.07 28.91
CA GLN A 122 28.94 40.76 29.98
C GLN A 122 29.15 39.95 31.27
N GLU A 123 28.48 38.80 31.45
CA GLU A 123 28.68 37.98 32.65
C GLU A 123 29.99 37.18 32.61
N THR A 124 30.89 37.51 33.53
CA THR A 124 32.19 36.87 33.71
C THR A 124 32.06 35.47 34.33
N LYS A 125 32.77 34.50 33.74
CA LYS A 125 32.86 33.09 34.13
C LYS A 125 33.15 32.88 35.63
N ALA A 126 32.22 32.25 36.34
CA ALA A 126 32.54 31.45 37.53
C ALA A 126 32.95 30.03 37.10
N LYS A 127 34.06 29.52 37.64
CA LYS A 127 34.51 28.14 37.39
C LYS A 127 33.54 27.14 38.03
N PRO A 128 33.21 26.01 37.37
CA PRO A 128 32.32 25.01 37.95
C PRO A 128 32.98 24.32 39.15
N GLN A 129 32.24 24.20 40.26
CA GLN A 129 32.65 23.40 41.41
C GLN A 129 32.59 21.90 41.06
N MET A 130 33.59 21.15 41.53
CA MET A 130 33.73 19.72 41.31
C MET A 130 32.57 18.98 42.00
N GLN A 131 31.78 18.21 41.25
CA GLN A 131 30.65 17.44 41.80
C GLN A 131 31.16 16.24 42.61
N ASP A 132 30.66 16.10 43.83
CA ASP A 132 30.91 14.99 44.75
C ASP A 132 29.95 13.83 44.42
N PHE A 133 30.48 12.62 44.17
CA PHE A 133 29.73 11.46 43.66
C PHE A 133 29.18 10.55 44.77
N ARG A 134 28.86 11.10 45.94
CA ARG A 134 28.19 10.33 46.99
C ARG A 134 26.69 10.41 46.81
N ILE A 135 26.10 9.32 46.32
CA ILE A 135 24.66 9.09 46.23
C ILE A 135 24.07 9.19 47.64
N SER A 136 23.33 10.26 47.93
CA SER A 136 22.54 10.41 49.15
C SER A 136 21.29 9.52 49.05
N LEU A 137 21.27 8.47 49.87
CA LEU A 137 20.27 7.41 49.89
C LEU A 137 18.96 7.83 50.62
N SER A 138 18.48 9.06 50.37
CA SER A 138 17.37 9.65 51.15
C SER A 138 16.30 10.39 50.34
N GLU A 139 16.30 10.32 49.00
CA GLU A 139 15.17 10.80 48.21
C GLU A 139 14.27 9.63 47.81
N GLU A 140 13.26 9.40 48.64
CA GLU A 140 12.13 8.53 48.33
C GLU A 140 11.29 9.21 47.22
N PRO A 141 11.03 8.52 46.08
CA PRO A 141 10.26 9.10 45.00
C PRO A 141 8.80 9.34 45.43
N PRO A 142 8.13 10.38 44.91
CA PRO A 142 6.77 10.72 45.34
C PRO A 142 5.81 9.55 45.14
N LEU A 143 5.04 9.25 46.18
CA LEU A 143 4.11 8.13 46.24
C LEU A 143 3.10 8.25 45.09
N SER A 144 2.86 7.13 44.40
CA SER A 144 1.95 6.99 43.25
C SER A 144 0.52 7.50 43.50
N MET A 145 0.13 7.68 44.77
CA MET A 145 -1.13 8.30 45.18
C MET A 145 -1.16 9.81 44.92
N GLU A 146 -0.08 10.55 45.18
CA GLU A 146 -0.02 12.00 44.92
C GLU A 146 -0.05 12.29 43.42
N LEU A 147 0.61 11.44 42.61
CA LEU A 147 0.53 11.51 41.15
C LEU A 147 -0.89 11.26 40.65
N PHE A 148 -1.61 10.33 41.28
CA PHE A 148 -3.00 10.05 40.94
C PHE A 148 -3.95 11.20 41.34
N GLU A 149 -3.79 11.77 42.54
CA GLU A 149 -4.59 12.92 42.99
C GLU A 149 -4.34 14.16 42.12
N ARG A 150 -3.08 14.40 41.72
CA ARG A 150 -2.74 15.49 40.80
C ARG A 150 -3.38 15.29 39.44
N MET A 151 -3.32 14.08 38.90
CA MET A 151 -3.90 13.74 37.59
C MET A 151 -5.43 13.73 37.61
N LYS A 152 -6.05 13.37 38.74
CA LYS A 152 -7.49 13.46 38.96
C LYS A 152 -7.94 14.92 39.02
N LYS A 153 -7.22 15.76 39.78
CA LYS A 153 -7.50 17.20 39.89
C LYS A 153 -7.40 17.90 38.53
N GLU A 154 -6.39 17.55 37.73
CA GLU A 154 -6.22 18.10 36.38
C GLU A 154 -7.37 17.71 35.42
N ARG A 155 -7.90 16.48 35.54
CA ARG A 155 -9.09 16.07 34.77
C ARG A 155 -10.38 16.77 35.21
N GLU A 156 -10.55 17.01 36.51
CA GLU A 156 -11.70 17.77 37.03
C GLU A 156 -11.64 19.24 36.58
N GLU A 157 -10.45 19.84 36.57
CA GLU A 157 -10.25 21.22 36.13
C GLU A 157 -10.47 21.38 34.62
N ALA A 158 -10.03 20.41 33.81
CA ALA A 158 -10.32 20.35 32.38
C ALA A 158 -11.82 20.14 32.08
N ALA A 159 -12.52 19.33 32.88
CA ALA A 159 -13.97 19.12 32.74
C ALA A 159 -14.76 20.40 33.10
N LEU A 160 -14.33 21.13 34.12
CA LEU A 160 -14.91 22.42 34.50
C LEU A 160 -14.67 23.50 33.42
N ALA A 161 -13.51 23.51 32.77
CA ALA A 161 -13.23 24.39 31.64
C ALA A 161 -14.09 24.06 30.40
N ALA A 162 -14.33 22.78 30.12
CA ALA A 162 -15.23 22.36 29.04
C ALA A 162 -16.70 22.70 29.33
N ALA A 163 -17.12 22.56 30.59
CA ALA A 163 -18.48 22.91 31.01
C ALA A 163 -18.75 24.43 30.94
N SER A 164 -17.77 25.27 31.29
CA SER A 164 -17.90 26.72 31.19
C SER A 164 -17.89 27.23 29.74
N ALA A 165 -17.11 26.58 28.86
CA ALA A 165 -17.16 26.83 27.41
C ALA A 165 -18.53 26.47 26.80
N SER A 166 -19.13 25.37 27.27
CA SER A 166 -20.48 24.95 26.86
C SER A 166 -21.56 25.93 27.34
N ALA A 167 -21.43 26.46 28.55
CA ALA A 167 -22.37 27.45 29.11
C ALA A 167 -22.31 28.81 28.36
N LEU A 168 -21.15 29.20 27.84
CA LEU A 168 -21.02 30.40 27.00
C LEU A 168 -21.79 30.26 25.67
N ALA A 169 -21.79 29.05 25.09
CA ALA A 169 -22.49 28.75 23.83
C ALA A 169 -24.03 28.75 23.96
N LEU A 170 -24.57 28.51 25.15
CA LEU A 170 -26.00 28.62 25.44
C LEU A 170 -26.49 30.07 25.64
N SER A 171 -25.59 31.05 25.79
CA SER A 171 -25.95 32.46 25.98
C SER A 171 -26.13 33.24 24.65
N THR A 172 -25.68 32.67 23.53
CA THR A 172 -25.89 33.21 22.18
C THR A 172 -27.09 32.53 21.54
N GLY A 173 -28.27 33.11 21.77
CA GLY A 173 -29.56 32.53 21.45
C GLY A 173 -29.71 31.97 20.04
N SER A 174 -29.79 30.64 19.96
CA SER A 174 -30.48 29.92 18.88
C SER A 174 -31.12 28.66 19.48
N GLN A 175 -32.43 28.52 19.29
CA GLN A 175 -33.26 27.43 19.83
C GLN A 175 -32.94 26.10 19.14
N PRO A 176 -32.74 24.98 19.87
CA PRO A 176 -32.64 23.66 19.26
C PRO A 176 -33.97 22.88 19.32
N VAL A 177 -34.35 22.34 18.16
CA VAL A 177 -35.31 21.25 17.96
C VAL A 177 -34.59 19.93 18.30
N PRO A 178 -35.23 18.94 18.97
CA PRO A 178 -34.51 17.76 19.45
C PRO A 178 -34.42 16.68 18.36
N THR A 179 -33.20 16.44 17.86
CA THR A 179 -32.84 15.20 17.16
C THR A 179 -31.68 14.54 17.90
N GLN A 180 -32.00 13.45 18.60
CA GLN A 180 -31.05 12.61 19.32
C GLN A 180 -30.13 11.82 18.37
N ASN A 181 -28.90 11.60 18.85
CA ASN A 181 -27.91 10.62 18.41
C ASN A 181 -27.09 10.97 17.16
N ASN A 182 -26.09 11.86 17.30
CA ASN A 182 -24.81 11.74 16.58
C ASN A 182 -23.65 12.68 16.99
N LEU A 183 -23.79 13.51 18.03
CA LEU A 183 -22.77 14.53 18.33
C LEU A 183 -21.62 14.08 19.26
N GLY A 184 -21.74 12.96 19.97
CA GLY A 184 -20.71 12.53 20.93
C GLY A 184 -19.43 11.93 20.32
N PHE A 185 -19.47 11.48 19.06
CA PHE A 185 -18.33 10.81 18.41
C PHE A 185 -17.42 11.78 17.65
N VAL A 186 -17.97 12.91 17.20
CA VAL A 186 -17.24 13.92 16.42
C VAL A 186 -16.31 14.74 17.33
N GLU A 187 -16.74 15.11 18.53
CA GLU A 187 -15.89 15.84 19.50
C GLU A 187 -14.75 14.98 20.08
N ALA A 188 -14.96 13.67 20.26
CA ALA A 188 -13.93 12.74 20.74
C ALA A 188 -12.84 12.47 19.69
N SER A 189 -13.20 12.51 18.40
CA SER A 189 -12.23 12.33 17.31
C SER A 189 -11.33 13.55 17.14
N ASP A 190 -11.85 14.77 17.35
CA ASP A 190 -11.10 16.01 17.15
C ASP A 190 -10.11 16.28 18.31
N THR A 191 -10.52 15.95 19.55
CA THR A 191 -9.62 15.98 20.72
C THR A 191 -8.50 14.95 20.63
N PHE A 192 -8.75 13.77 20.07
CA PHE A 192 -7.70 12.76 19.84
C PHE A 192 -6.72 13.17 18.74
N LEU A 193 -7.21 13.80 17.67
CA LEU A 193 -6.37 14.34 16.59
C LEU A 193 -5.51 15.52 17.06
N GLN A 194 -6.06 16.42 17.88
CA GLN A 194 -5.28 17.49 18.52
C GLN A 194 -4.24 16.93 19.49
N GLY A 195 -4.60 15.93 20.30
CA GLY A 195 -3.67 15.25 21.21
C GLY A 195 -2.52 14.56 20.47
N SER A 196 -2.81 13.89 19.35
CA SER A 196 -1.79 13.25 18.52
C SER A 196 -0.88 14.27 17.81
N ARG A 197 -1.39 15.44 17.43
CA ARG A 197 -0.57 16.50 16.83
C ARG A 197 0.37 17.11 17.86
N LYS A 198 -0.14 17.44 19.05
CA LYS A 198 0.66 17.98 20.16
C LYS A 198 1.75 17.01 20.61
N ALA A 199 1.44 15.72 20.72
CA ALA A 199 2.43 14.69 21.08
C ALA A 199 3.53 14.52 20.00
N LYS A 200 3.20 14.73 18.73
CA LYS A 200 4.17 14.69 17.63
C LYS A 200 5.07 15.93 17.63
N GLU A 201 4.49 17.10 17.89
CA GLU A 201 5.21 18.36 18.03
C GLU A 201 6.16 18.34 19.24
N ASP A 202 5.72 17.84 20.39
CA ASP A 202 6.55 17.68 21.59
C ASP A 202 7.70 16.68 21.35
N ALA A 203 7.46 15.60 20.60
CA ALA A 203 8.50 14.64 20.23
C ALA A 203 9.53 15.24 19.25
N GLU A 204 9.11 16.10 18.34
CA GLU A 204 9.97 16.79 17.38
C GLU A 204 10.83 17.86 18.08
N ILE A 205 10.26 18.60 19.03
CA ILE A 205 10.97 19.55 19.89
C ILE A 205 12.04 18.83 20.74
N MET A 206 11.69 17.71 21.38
CA MET A 206 12.67 16.94 22.16
C MET A 206 13.79 16.36 21.29
N PHE A 207 13.49 15.94 20.06
CA PHE A 207 14.51 15.44 19.14
C PHE A 207 15.46 16.57 18.69
N ALA A 208 14.91 17.75 18.35
CA ALA A 208 15.69 18.92 17.99
C ALA A 208 16.58 19.39 19.15
N GLU A 209 16.09 19.34 20.39
CA GLU A 209 16.87 19.72 21.57
C GLU A 209 18.02 18.72 21.85
N GLN A 210 17.77 17.41 21.67
CA GLN A 210 18.83 16.40 21.78
C GLN A 210 19.88 16.54 20.68
N GLU A 211 19.48 16.88 19.46
CA GLU A 211 20.41 17.07 18.35
C GLU A 211 21.28 18.32 18.56
N ARG A 212 20.67 19.41 19.04
CA ARG A 212 21.39 20.63 19.40
C ARG A 212 22.39 20.39 20.53
N LYS A 213 22.01 19.62 21.55
CA LYS A 213 22.90 19.26 22.67
C LYS A 213 24.08 18.38 22.21
N LYS A 214 23.87 17.50 21.22
CA LYS A 214 24.94 16.71 20.60
C LYS A 214 25.88 17.57 19.74
N LEU A 215 25.36 18.58 19.05
CA LEU A 215 26.18 19.53 18.28
C LEU A 215 27.01 20.45 19.20
N GLU A 216 26.43 20.92 20.31
CA GLU A 216 27.14 21.68 21.34
C GLU A 216 28.25 20.83 22.01
N GLN A 217 28.00 19.54 22.25
CA GLN A 217 29.04 18.60 22.73
C GLN A 217 30.15 18.36 21.71
N ARG A 218 29.83 18.31 20.41
CA ARG A 218 30.84 18.20 19.34
C ARG A 218 31.66 19.48 19.15
N ALA A 219 31.06 20.64 19.34
CA ALA A 219 31.75 21.93 19.22
C ALA A 219 32.74 22.20 20.39
N ASN A 220 32.57 21.52 21.53
CA ASN A 220 33.45 21.66 22.70
C ASN A 220 34.65 20.68 22.71
N ILE A 221 34.80 19.80 21.72
CA ILE A 221 35.97 18.93 21.58
C ILE A 221 36.96 19.64 20.65
N ALA A 222 37.91 20.36 21.25
CA ALA A 222 39.07 20.89 20.54
C ALA A 222 39.94 19.71 20.06
N LEU A 223 39.95 19.47 18.74
CA LEU A 223 40.87 18.52 18.12
C LEU A 223 42.31 19.03 18.30
N PRO A 224 43.25 18.22 18.81
CA PRO A 224 44.66 18.59 18.85
C PRO A 224 45.19 18.68 17.41
N VAL A 225 45.75 19.84 17.07
CA VAL A 225 46.40 20.11 15.79
C VAL A 225 47.57 19.11 15.62
N PRO A 226 47.65 18.38 14.48
CA PRO A 226 48.77 17.48 14.23
C PRO A 226 50.09 18.27 14.15
N PRO A 227 51.19 17.79 14.75
CA PRO A 227 52.47 18.47 14.67
C PRO A 227 52.98 18.49 13.23
N ASP A 228 53.38 19.69 12.80
CA ASP A 228 53.94 20.01 11.49
C ASP A 228 55.25 19.22 11.23
N MET A 229 55.27 18.43 10.16
CA MET A 229 56.36 17.50 9.79
C MET A 229 57.56 18.20 9.12
N ARG A 230 57.70 19.52 9.27
CA ARG A 230 58.65 20.33 8.49
C ARG A 230 59.94 20.74 9.21
N SER A 231 60.25 20.17 10.38
CA SER A 231 61.47 20.49 11.15
C SER A 231 62.52 19.37 11.25
N LEU A 232 62.36 18.26 10.52
CA LEU A 232 63.23 17.08 10.64
C LEU A 232 64.32 16.94 9.56
N TYR A 233 64.64 18.02 8.84
CA TYR A 233 65.79 18.05 7.93
C TYR A 233 66.71 19.26 8.19
N THR A 234 67.92 18.90 8.66
CA THR A 234 69.22 19.58 8.46
C THR A 234 69.70 20.63 9.48
N THR A 235 70.67 20.20 10.29
CA THR A 235 71.72 20.99 10.95
C THR A 235 72.96 21.14 10.03
N PRO A 236 73.94 22.00 10.36
CA PRO A 236 74.71 22.81 9.40
C PRO A 236 76.13 22.30 9.12
N ASN A 237 76.73 22.66 7.96
CA ASN A 237 78.07 23.27 7.89
C ASN A 237 78.58 23.63 6.47
N THR A 238 79.34 24.73 6.43
CA THR A 238 80.49 25.09 5.56
C THR A 238 80.38 25.29 4.03
N ALA A 239 80.51 26.57 3.65
CA ALA A 239 81.56 27.17 2.80
C ALA A 239 81.69 26.90 1.27
N ALA A 240 81.65 28.03 0.54
CA ALA A 240 82.43 28.44 -0.65
C ALA A 240 81.98 28.01 -2.08
N GLY A 241 81.59 29.01 -2.88
CA GLY A 241 82.28 29.29 -4.16
C GLY A 241 81.62 29.00 -5.52
N ASN A 242 80.62 29.81 -5.93
CA ASN A 242 80.37 30.38 -7.30
C ASN A 242 80.24 29.44 -8.56
N PRO A 243 79.88 29.93 -9.78
CA PRO A 243 78.50 29.88 -10.32
C PRO A 243 78.33 29.20 -11.72
N THR A 244 77.06 29.05 -12.13
CA THR A 244 76.53 28.94 -13.52
C THR A 244 76.70 27.61 -14.30
N THR A 245 75.57 26.99 -14.68
CA THR A 245 75.16 26.59 -16.05
C THR A 245 74.13 25.44 -16.03
N THR A 246 72.93 25.70 -16.57
CA THR A 246 72.08 24.70 -17.24
C THR A 246 72.66 24.43 -18.65
N PRO A 247 72.19 23.49 -19.50
CA PRO A 247 71.21 22.39 -19.37
C PRO A 247 71.70 21.03 -19.95
N SER A 248 70.92 19.95 -19.85
CA SER A 248 70.39 19.18 -21.01
C SER A 248 69.85 17.80 -20.64
N ASP A 249 68.68 17.51 -21.22
CA ASP A 249 68.07 16.20 -21.39
C ASP A 249 69.08 15.14 -21.84
N ARG A 250 69.22 14.07 -21.04
CA ARG A 250 69.62 12.77 -21.58
C ARG A 250 68.85 11.67 -20.86
N ARG A 251 67.91 11.10 -21.63
CA ARG A 251 67.29 9.81 -21.39
C ARG A 251 68.38 8.75 -21.33
N ASP A 252 68.68 8.26 -20.13
CA ASP A 252 69.39 7.00 -19.95
C ASP A 252 68.40 5.89 -19.59
N THR A 253 68.42 4.91 -20.48
CA THR A 253 67.73 3.62 -20.48
C THR A 253 68.09 2.81 -19.24
N LEU A 254 67.12 2.63 -18.33
CA LEU A 254 67.20 1.58 -17.31
C LEU A 254 66.60 0.29 -17.87
N ALA A 255 67.41 -0.75 -17.86
CA ALA A 255 67.05 -2.10 -18.26
C ALA A 255 65.85 -2.61 -17.45
N ASN A 256 64.89 -3.18 -18.17
CA ASN A 256 63.67 -3.77 -17.61
C ASN A 256 64.02 -4.99 -16.75
N LEU A 257 64.16 -4.79 -15.44
CA LEU A 257 64.13 -5.89 -14.47
C LEU A 257 62.70 -6.47 -14.43
N PRO A 258 62.51 -7.80 -14.47
CA PRO A 258 61.18 -8.42 -14.40
C PRO A 258 60.45 -8.20 -13.06
N GLN A 259 61.10 -7.52 -12.11
CA GLN A 259 60.51 -7.07 -10.84
C GLN A 259 59.97 -5.63 -10.88
N ALA A 260 60.12 -4.92 -12.01
CA ALA A 260 59.61 -3.56 -12.22
C ALA A 260 58.24 -3.52 -12.92
N ILE A 261 57.57 -4.66 -13.10
CA ILE A 261 56.16 -4.69 -13.48
C ILE A 261 55.36 -4.55 -12.18
N LEU A 262 55.07 -3.30 -11.78
CA LEU A 262 53.91 -3.04 -10.93
C LEU A 262 52.68 -3.43 -11.74
N THR A 263 52.24 -4.68 -11.62
CA THR A 263 50.86 -5.05 -11.97
C THR A 263 49.98 -4.19 -11.08
N ARG A 264 49.33 -3.18 -11.67
CA ARG A 264 48.26 -2.44 -11.01
C ARG A 264 47.27 -3.48 -10.50
N GLU A 265 46.94 -3.39 -9.21
CA GLU A 265 45.82 -4.13 -8.65
C GLU A 265 44.61 -3.88 -9.55
N PRO A 266 43.93 -4.93 -10.06
CA PRO A 266 42.77 -4.74 -10.90
C PRO A 266 41.76 -3.87 -10.14
N ASP A 267 41.14 -2.95 -10.86
CA ASP A 267 40.14 -2.06 -10.29
C ASP A 267 39.08 -2.90 -9.55
N VAL A 268 38.70 -2.47 -8.34
CA VAL A 268 37.77 -3.21 -7.49
C VAL A 268 36.51 -3.47 -8.32
N LEU A 269 36.16 -4.75 -8.53
CA LEU A 269 34.94 -5.15 -9.24
C LEU A 269 33.75 -4.32 -8.74
N SER A 270 33.31 -3.39 -9.57
CA SER A 270 32.15 -2.56 -9.27
C SER A 270 30.90 -3.40 -9.46
N TYR A 271 30.01 -3.37 -8.48
CA TYR A 271 28.73 -4.07 -8.54
C TYR A 271 27.61 -3.06 -8.59
N ARG A 272 26.60 -3.35 -9.42
CA ARG A 272 25.34 -2.61 -9.47
C ARG A 272 24.26 -3.40 -8.75
N GLU A 273 23.59 -2.74 -7.82
CA GLU A 273 22.41 -3.30 -7.16
C GLU A 273 21.14 -2.88 -7.93
N THR A 274 20.30 -3.85 -8.26
CA THR A 274 19.01 -3.63 -8.93
C THR A 274 17.89 -4.04 -7.99
N GLU A 275 17.01 -3.08 -7.68
CA GLU A 275 15.82 -3.30 -6.84
C GLU A 275 14.61 -3.63 -7.72
N THR A 276 13.88 -4.70 -7.39
CA THR A 276 12.64 -5.07 -8.07
C THR A 276 11.55 -5.35 -7.06
N ASN A 277 10.34 -4.87 -7.32
CA ASN A 277 9.17 -5.16 -6.48
C ASN A 277 8.55 -6.50 -6.90
N LEU A 278 8.33 -7.37 -5.92
CA LEU A 278 7.66 -8.65 -6.06
C LEU A 278 6.29 -8.57 -5.40
N PHE A 279 5.24 -8.83 -6.19
CA PHE A 279 3.87 -8.92 -5.70
C PHE A 279 3.41 -10.37 -5.75
N LEU A 280 2.94 -10.87 -4.61
CA LEU A 280 2.43 -12.22 -4.44
C LEU A 280 0.96 -12.14 -4.08
N TYR A 281 0.13 -12.95 -4.72
CA TYR A 281 -1.31 -13.00 -4.48
C TYR A 281 -1.71 -14.43 -4.13
N SER A 282 -2.40 -14.60 -3.00
CA SER A 282 -2.79 -15.93 -2.54
C SER A 282 -3.79 -16.62 -3.46
N GLY A 283 -4.55 -15.86 -4.24
CA GLY A 283 -5.53 -16.42 -5.18
C GLY A 283 -4.92 -17.02 -6.45
N ASP A 284 -3.64 -16.75 -6.74
CA ASP A 284 -2.99 -17.30 -7.93
C ASP A 284 -2.43 -18.73 -7.69
N ARG A 285 -2.43 -19.23 -6.44
CA ARG A 285 -2.06 -20.62 -6.12
C ARG A 285 -2.95 -21.61 -6.87
N ASP A 286 -2.52 -22.88 -7.01
CA ASP A 286 -3.39 -23.93 -7.55
C ASP A 286 -4.44 -24.37 -6.51
N TRP A 287 -5.49 -23.55 -6.40
CA TRP A 287 -6.60 -23.75 -5.49
C TRP A 287 -7.60 -24.80 -5.99
N THR A 288 -7.44 -25.29 -7.22
CA THR A 288 -8.35 -26.28 -7.80
C THR A 288 -7.94 -27.71 -7.46
N ALA A 289 -6.63 -27.99 -7.41
CA ALA A 289 -6.10 -29.29 -7.01
C ALA A 289 -5.66 -29.34 -5.54
N ASN A 290 -5.19 -28.22 -4.97
CA ASN A 290 -4.71 -28.17 -3.59
C ASN A 290 -5.80 -27.73 -2.60
N SER A 291 -6.09 -28.58 -1.63
CA SER A 291 -7.04 -28.32 -0.53
C SER A 291 -6.38 -28.09 0.84
N THR A 292 -5.05 -28.18 0.91
CA THR A 292 -4.30 -27.99 2.17
C THR A 292 -3.87 -26.54 2.40
N GLU A 293 -3.75 -25.76 1.32
CA GLU A 293 -3.43 -24.33 1.36
C GLU A 293 -4.67 -23.45 1.45
N SER A 294 -4.51 -22.28 2.06
CA SER A 294 -5.53 -21.23 2.19
C SER A 294 -4.92 -19.87 1.91
N ARG A 295 -5.75 -18.83 1.79
CA ARG A 295 -5.30 -17.43 1.65
C ARG A 295 -4.30 -16.95 2.72
N TYR A 296 -4.26 -17.59 3.89
CA TYR A 296 -3.34 -17.26 4.99
C TYR A 296 -2.15 -18.23 5.12
N ASN A 297 -2.16 -19.33 4.36
CA ASN A 297 -1.12 -20.34 4.34
C ASN A 297 -0.98 -20.88 2.93
N PHE A 298 -0.10 -20.29 2.13
CA PHE A 298 0.05 -20.62 0.72
C PHE A 298 1.51 -20.61 0.27
N THR A 299 1.77 -21.29 -0.84
CA THR A 299 3.11 -21.42 -1.40
C THR A 299 3.15 -20.84 -2.81
N THR A 300 4.21 -20.09 -3.13
CA THR A 300 4.50 -19.64 -4.51
C THR A 300 5.79 -20.29 -5.01
N ILE A 301 5.78 -20.79 -6.25
CA ILE A 301 6.89 -21.51 -6.87
C ILE A 301 7.45 -20.70 -8.04
N PHE A 302 8.70 -20.29 -7.94
CA PHE A 302 9.32 -19.39 -8.92
C PHE A 302 10.04 -20.13 -10.07
N ASP A 303 10.43 -21.39 -9.85
CA ASP A 303 11.03 -22.24 -10.90
C ASP A 303 10.25 -23.55 -11.09
N PRO A 304 9.36 -23.63 -12.09
CA PRO A 304 8.57 -24.83 -12.36
C PRO A 304 9.40 -25.97 -12.97
N ALA A 305 10.59 -25.66 -13.54
CA ALA A 305 11.42 -26.65 -14.23
C ALA A 305 12.06 -27.69 -13.28
N GLY A 306 12.07 -27.40 -11.97
CA GLY A 306 12.52 -28.32 -10.93
C GLY A 306 11.44 -29.29 -10.43
N LEU A 307 10.17 -29.09 -10.82
CA LEU A 307 9.07 -29.96 -10.37
C LEU A 307 9.02 -31.23 -11.23
N ARG A 308 9.24 -32.39 -10.60
CA ARG A 308 9.10 -33.70 -11.26
C ARG A 308 7.62 -34.09 -11.37
N GLY A 309 7.12 -34.24 -12.60
CA GLY A 309 5.79 -34.80 -12.90
C GLY A 309 4.78 -33.77 -13.45
N ASN A 310 3.61 -34.26 -13.85
CA ASN A 310 2.47 -33.55 -14.49
C ASN A 310 1.91 -32.31 -13.74
N GLN A 311 2.61 -31.75 -12.75
CA GLN A 311 2.23 -30.55 -11.99
C GLN A 311 2.56 -29.24 -12.72
N SER A 312 2.96 -29.31 -13.99
CA SER A 312 3.40 -28.19 -14.83
C SER A 312 2.31 -27.19 -15.21
N PHE A 313 1.03 -27.42 -14.89
CA PHE A 313 -0.04 -26.72 -15.62
C PHE A 313 -0.67 -25.52 -14.94
N GLN A 314 -0.48 -25.25 -13.64
CA GLN A 314 -1.20 -24.14 -12.98
C GLN A 314 -0.49 -23.47 -11.78
N THR A 315 0.83 -23.64 -11.61
CA THR A 315 1.55 -22.98 -10.51
C THR A 315 2.00 -21.57 -10.91
N THR A 316 1.80 -20.59 -10.04
CA THR A 316 2.26 -19.20 -10.13
C THR A 316 3.74 -19.05 -10.41
N THR A 317 4.12 -18.75 -11.64
CA THR A 317 5.50 -18.42 -11.98
C THR A 317 5.69 -16.93 -12.12
N VAL A 318 6.65 -16.36 -11.40
CA VAL A 318 7.13 -15.00 -11.73
C VAL A 318 7.92 -15.09 -13.03
N PRO A 319 7.59 -14.29 -14.06
CA PRO A 319 8.21 -14.40 -15.38
C PRO A 319 9.71 -14.05 -15.36
N THR A 320 10.14 -13.23 -14.40
CA THR A 320 11.55 -12.88 -14.19
C THR A 320 12.18 -13.78 -13.15
N ARG A 321 13.20 -14.54 -13.56
CA ARG A 321 14.04 -15.30 -12.61
C ARG A 321 15.02 -14.36 -11.95
N PHE A 322 14.83 -14.10 -10.66
CA PHE A 322 15.80 -13.36 -9.85
C PHE A 322 17.09 -14.18 -9.72
N ARG A 323 18.23 -13.55 -10.00
CA ARG A 323 19.57 -14.12 -9.87
C ARG A 323 20.42 -13.25 -8.96
N ASN A 324 21.42 -13.85 -8.31
CA ASN A 324 22.36 -13.13 -7.44
C ASN A 324 21.66 -12.25 -6.40
N ILE A 325 20.67 -12.81 -5.71
CA ILE A 325 19.87 -12.08 -4.73
C ILE A 325 20.72 -11.83 -3.49
N ILE A 326 20.94 -10.57 -3.15
CA ILE A 326 21.70 -10.18 -1.97
C ILE A 326 20.80 -9.80 -0.79
N ARG A 327 19.58 -9.37 -1.07
CA ARG A 327 18.64 -8.91 -0.04
C ARG A 327 17.19 -9.10 -0.48
N ILE A 328 16.34 -9.51 0.46
CA ILE A 328 14.89 -9.56 0.30
C ILE A 328 14.27 -8.78 1.45
N GLU A 329 13.35 -7.87 1.17
CA GLU A 329 12.68 -7.01 2.15
C GLU A 329 11.16 -7.20 2.08
N PHE A 330 10.51 -7.22 3.25
CA PHE A 330 9.06 -7.16 3.34
C PHE A 330 8.58 -5.71 3.32
N ILE A 331 7.64 -5.37 2.43
CA ILE A 331 7.12 -4.00 2.31
C ILE A 331 5.78 -3.88 3.01
N LYS A 332 4.80 -4.70 2.61
CA LYS A 332 3.43 -4.66 3.16
C LYS A 332 2.66 -5.94 2.84
N ALA A 333 1.65 -6.23 3.65
CA ALA A 333 0.56 -7.14 3.30
C ALA A 333 -0.75 -6.37 3.17
N ILE A 334 -1.60 -6.77 2.24
CA ILE A 334 -3.00 -6.35 2.14
C ILE A 334 -3.83 -7.58 2.48
N ILE A 335 -4.64 -7.47 3.53
CA ILE A 335 -5.42 -8.56 4.10
C ILE A 335 -6.90 -8.19 3.97
N PRO A 336 -7.80 -9.12 3.59
CA PRO A 336 -9.23 -8.82 3.57
C PRO A 336 -9.76 -8.56 4.98
N GLY A 337 -10.69 -7.60 5.10
CA GLY A 337 -11.28 -7.21 6.37
C GLY A 337 -12.33 -8.18 6.92
N GLU A 338 -12.32 -9.42 6.45
CA GLU A 338 -13.30 -10.45 6.79
C GLU A 338 -13.21 -10.92 8.24
N SER A 339 -14.27 -11.60 8.71
CA SER A 339 -14.25 -12.27 10.00
C SER A 339 -13.55 -13.61 9.90
N PHE A 340 -12.60 -13.89 10.79
CA PHE A 340 -11.92 -15.19 10.84
C PHE A 340 -12.82 -16.28 11.39
N ASP A 341 -13.64 -15.94 12.38
CA ASP A 341 -14.56 -16.83 13.08
C ASP A 341 -15.92 -16.13 13.23
N PRO A 342 -17.05 -16.83 13.14
CA PRO A 342 -18.36 -16.24 13.36
C PRO A 342 -18.58 -16.01 14.85
N LEU A 343 -18.84 -14.76 15.27
CA LEU A 343 -19.27 -14.47 16.63
C LEU A 343 -20.79 -14.39 16.68
N VAL A 344 -21.41 -15.38 17.32
CA VAL A 344 -22.86 -15.46 17.48
C VAL A 344 -23.25 -14.85 18.83
N VAL A 345 -24.05 -13.80 18.78
CA VAL A 345 -24.60 -13.14 19.96
C VAL A 345 -26.08 -13.48 20.08
N LYS A 346 -26.52 -13.86 21.27
CA LYS A 346 -27.93 -14.07 21.58
C LYS A 346 -28.62 -12.72 21.76
N THR A 347 -29.59 -12.41 20.91
CA THR A 347 -30.34 -11.13 20.93
C THR A 347 -31.73 -11.27 21.54
N GLY A 348 -32.20 -12.50 21.76
CA GLY A 348 -33.47 -12.79 22.41
C GLY A 348 -33.60 -14.26 22.81
N ALA A 349 -34.76 -14.67 23.35
CA ALA A 349 -34.94 -16.03 23.89
C ALA A 349 -34.63 -17.14 22.86
N ALA A 350 -35.05 -16.95 21.61
CA ALA A 350 -34.79 -17.83 20.46
C ALA A 350 -34.15 -17.09 19.27
N ALA A 351 -33.60 -15.90 19.50
CA ALA A 351 -33.01 -15.04 18.46
C ALA A 351 -31.50 -14.94 18.63
N TYR A 352 -30.78 -15.11 17.52
CA TYR A 352 -29.33 -15.07 17.43
C TYR A 352 -28.92 -14.16 16.28
N GLN A 353 -27.80 -13.45 16.43
CA GLN A 353 -27.22 -12.59 15.41
C GLN A 353 -25.73 -12.93 15.25
N ALA A 354 -25.27 -13.10 14.00
CA ALA A 354 -23.89 -13.45 13.68
C ALA A 354 -23.14 -12.31 12.95
N ASN A 355 -23.62 -11.06 13.07
CA ASN A 355 -23.08 -9.92 12.31
C ASN A 355 -21.80 -9.34 12.92
N THR A 356 -21.42 -9.75 14.13
CA THR A 356 -20.22 -9.28 14.79
C THR A 356 -19.00 -10.03 14.25
N SER A 357 -18.01 -9.29 13.78
CA SER A 357 -16.81 -9.86 13.13
C SER A 357 -15.57 -9.72 14.00
N ILE A 358 -14.81 -10.81 14.14
CA ILE A 358 -13.46 -10.84 14.69
C ILE A 358 -12.49 -10.94 13.52
N ASN A 359 -11.77 -9.86 13.23
CA ASN A 359 -10.92 -9.74 12.04
C ASN A 359 -9.46 -9.44 12.42
N ALA A 360 -8.62 -9.12 11.42
CA ALA A 360 -7.20 -8.85 11.60
C ALA A 360 -6.88 -7.81 12.70
N LEU A 361 -7.79 -6.85 12.90
CA LEU A 361 -7.63 -5.75 13.84
C LEU A 361 -7.94 -6.14 15.29
N SER A 362 -8.49 -7.34 15.53
CA SER A 362 -8.63 -7.87 16.90
C SER A 362 -7.29 -8.26 17.52
N PHE A 363 -6.22 -8.31 16.73
CA PHE A 363 -4.87 -8.64 17.19
C PHE A 363 -3.99 -7.40 17.20
N PRO A 364 -3.09 -7.24 18.19
CA PRO A 364 -2.17 -6.10 18.26
C PRO A 364 -1.19 -6.05 17.07
N TYR A 365 -0.84 -7.22 16.53
CA TYR A 365 -0.03 -7.39 15.34
C TYR A 365 -0.30 -8.76 14.71
N ILE A 366 0.08 -8.93 13.45
CA ILE A 366 0.07 -10.21 12.74
C ILE A 366 1.51 -10.60 12.43
N GLN A 367 1.84 -11.86 12.67
CA GLN A 367 3.16 -12.41 12.37
C GLN A 367 3.14 -12.96 10.94
N VAL A 368 4.17 -12.64 10.15
CA VAL A 368 4.40 -13.27 8.85
C VAL A 368 5.59 -14.20 8.98
N ARG A 369 5.36 -15.49 8.76
CA ARG A 369 6.40 -16.51 8.76
C ARG A 369 6.65 -16.95 7.33
N ILE A 370 7.93 -16.88 6.92
CA ILE A 370 8.42 -17.35 5.63
C ILE A 370 9.60 -18.27 5.92
N PRO A 371 9.42 -19.60 5.99
CA PRO A 371 10.48 -20.52 6.41
C PRO A 371 11.75 -20.47 5.56
N GLU A 372 11.62 -20.13 4.28
CA GLU A 372 12.76 -19.96 3.38
C GLU A 372 13.61 -18.70 3.67
N LEU A 373 13.07 -17.76 4.45
CA LEU A 373 13.76 -16.55 4.88
C LEU A 373 14.05 -16.64 6.38
N GLU A 374 15.33 -16.65 6.74
CA GLU A 374 15.71 -16.60 8.16
C GLU A 374 15.19 -15.32 8.82
N THR A 375 14.93 -15.44 10.12
CA THR A 375 14.29 -14.40 10.91
C THR A 375 15.29 -13.38 11.43
N ASN A 376 14.79 -12.20 11.71
CA ASN A 376 15.50 -11.11 12.37
C ASN A 376 14.86 -10.72 13.72
N SER A 377 13.85 -11.50 14.14
CA SER A 377 13.01 -11.23 15.30
C SER A 377 13.36 -12.20 16.41
N TYR A 378 13.54 -11.68 17.63
CA TYR A 378 13.80 -12.47 18.83
C TYR A 378 12.72 -12.15 19.84
N GLY A 379 11.99 -13.17 20.28
CA GLY A 379 10.94 -13.02 21.28
C GLY A 379 10.98 -14.15 22.30
N THR A 380 10.18 -14.00 23.35
CA THR A 380 9.96 -15.07 24.35
C THR A 380 9.08 -16.20 23.82
N ASN A 381 8.33 -15.96 22.74
CA ASN A 381 7.56 -16.96 22.01
C ASN A 381 8.35 -17.45 20.78
N GLN A 382 8.41 -18.78 20.58
CA GLN A 382 8.98 -19.42 19.40
C GLN A 382 8.36 -18.93 18.09
N ALA A 383 7.08 -18.58 18.09
CA ALA A 383 6.39 -18.05 16.91
C ALA A 383 6.98 -16.70 16.47
N ILE A 384 7.21 -15.79 17.42
CA ILE A 384 7.88 -14.50 17.16
C ILE A 384 9.30 -14.73 16.66
N THR A 385 10.04 -15.63 17.30
CA THR A 385 11.43 -15.97 16.93
C THR A 385 11.52 -16.59 15.53
N SER A 386 10.46 -17.28 15.08
CA SER A 386 10.35 -17.87 13.74
C SER A 386 9.57 -17.01 12.73
N SER A 387 9.17 -15.79 13.10
CA SER A 387 8.53 -14.82 12.21
C SER A 387 9.55 -13.97 11.45
N PHE A 388 9.28 -13.76 10.17
CA PHE A 388 10.08 -12.88 9.29
C PHE A 388 9.69 -11.41 9.46
N ALA A 389 8.40 -11.13 9.72
CA ALA A 389 7.90 -9.77 9.94
C ALA A 389 6.77 -9.73 10.97
N LEU A 390 6.71 -8.64 11.72
CA LEU A 390 5.60 -8.29 12.61
C LEU A 390 4.83 -7.10 12.01
N LEU A 391 3.59 -7.34 11.61
CA LEU A 391 2.78 -6.36 10.89
C LEU A 391 1.79 -5.67 11.82
N GLN A 392 1.71 -4.35 11.72
CA GLN A 392 0.69 -3.55 12.36
C GLN A 392 -0.21 -2.88 11.31
N TYR A 393 -1.45 -2.60 11.70
CA TYR A 393 -2.39 -1.81 10.92
C TYR A 393 -1.81 -0.45 10.54
N ASP A 394 -2.03 -0.09 9.27
CA ASP A 394 -1.66 1.20 8.68
C ASP A 394 -2.90 1.93 8.15
N ALA A 395 -3.63 1.30 7.23
CA ALA A 395 -4.76 1.89 6.54
C ALA A 395 -5.83 0.86 6.15
N ASN A 396 -7.02 1.34 5.76
CA ASN A 396 -8.09 0.50 5.24
C ASN A 396 -8.70 1.08 3.95
N TRP A 397 -9.29 0.20 3.13
CA TRP A 397 -10.08 0.58 1.95
C TRP A 397 -11.44 -0.09 1.99
N ILE A 398 -12.49 0.71 2.03
CA ILE A 398 -13.88 0.23 2.01
C ILE A 398 -14.53 0.82 0.75
N ASN A 399 -15.08 -0.04 -0.11
CA ASN A 399 -15.68 0.37 -1.38
C ASN A 399 -17.03 1.07 -1.16
N ASP A 400 -17.92 0.45 -0.40
CA ASP A 400 -19.26 0.98 -0.11
C ASP A 400 -19.59 0.78 1.37
N SER A 401 -19.67 1.87 2.12
CA SER A 401 -20.00 1.86 3.56
C SER A 401 -21.48 1.64 3.84
N SER A 402 -22.35 1.74 2.82
CA SER A 402 -23.79 1.48 2.96
C SER A 402 -24.09 -0.03 3.00
N LEU A 403 -23.21 -0.84 2.40
CA LEU A 403 -23.27 -2.30 2.48
C LEU A 403 -22.64 -2.75 3.79
N GLY A 404 -23.46 -2.87 4.83
CA GLY A 404 -23.03 -3.27 6.18
C GLY A 404 -22.35 -4.64 6.30
N THR A 405 -22.26 -5.40 5.21
CA THR A 405 -21.52 -6.67 5.07
C THR A 405 -20.14 -6.50 4.43
N GLN A 406 -19.89 -5.41 3.69
CA GLN A 406 -18.58 -5.14 3.10
C GLN A 406 -17.62 -4.61 4.16
N ARG A 407 -16.47 -5.27 4.28
CA ARG A 407 -15.44 -4.95 5.27
C ARG A 407 -14.15 -4.43 4.65
N GLY A 408 -14.03 -4.52 3.32
CA GLY A 408 -12.92 -3.96 2.59
C GLY A 408 -11.59 -4.68 2.82
N TYR A 409 -10.49 -3.94 2.75
CA TYR A 409 -9.14 -4.46 2.94
C TYR A 409 -8.37 -3.65 3.98
N PHE A 410 -7.44 -4.30 4.67
CA PHE A 410 -6.49 -3.70 5.60
C PHE A 410 -5.07 -3.75 5.04
N ALA A 411 -4.41 -2.60 5.03
CA ALA A 411 -2.98 -2.49 4.82
C ALA A 411 -2.27 -2.76 6.14
N MET A 412 -1.36 -3.73 6.12
CA MET A 412 -0.56 -4.13 7.27
C MET A 412 0.92 -3.95 6.91
N ILE A 413 1.62 -3.09 7.65
CA ILE A 413 3.03 -2.75 7.38
C ILE A 413 3.94 -3.26 8.51
N PRO A 414 5.19 -3.61 8.20
CA PRO A 414 6.17 -3.92 9.23
C PRO A 414 6.51 -2.65 10.01
N LYS A 415 6.24 -2.63 11.33
CA LYS A 415 6.53 -1.45 12.17
C LYS A 415 7.83 -1.57 12.96
N PHE A 416 8.22 -2.80 13.28
CA PHE A 416 9.39 -3.06 14.12
C PHE A 416 10.50 -3.65 13.26
N MET A 417 11.67 -3.01 13.29
CA MET A 417 12.90 -3.43 12.59
C MET A 417 12.81 -3.44 11.06
N LYS A 418 13.97 -3.41 10.40
CA LYS A 418 14.05 -3.65 8.95
C LYS A 418 13.75 -5.13 8.71
N CYS A 419 12.54 -5.45 8.27
CA CYS A 419 12.10 -6.81 7.92
C CYS A 419 12.77 -7.26 6.62
N GLN A 420 14.05 -7.61 6.72
CA GLN A 420 14.89 -7.94 5.58
C GLN A 420 15.79 -9.15 5.88
N LYS A 421 15.97 -10.01 4.88
CA LYS A 421 17.01 -11.03 4.86
C LYS A 421 18.17 -10.51 4.01
N VAL A 422 19.34 -10.34 4.62
CA VAL A 422 20.59 -10.03 3.92
C VAL A 422 21.39 -11.32 3.79
N TYR A 423 21.85 -11.63 2.57
CA TYR A 423 22.66 -12.80 2.30
C TYR A 423 24.14 -12.41 2.27
N THR A 424 24.98 -13.14 3.03
CA THR A 424 26.43 -12.96 3.00
C THR A 424 27.03 -13.44 1.68
N THR A 425 26.49 -14.54 1.15
CA THR A 425 26.76 -15.06 -0.19
C THR A 425 25.47 -14.92 -1.01
N PRO A 426 25.50 -14.26 -2.19
CA PRO A 426 24.28 -14.03 -2.97
C PRO A 426 23.53 -15.34 -3.25
N LEU A 427 22.22 -15.36 -2.99
CA LEU A 427 21.36 -16.47 -3.32
C LEU A 427 21.23 -16.56 -4.85
N SER A 428 21.60 -17.71 -5.41
CA SER A 428 21.68 -17.90 -6.87
C SER A 428 20.34 -17.71 -7.56
N THR A 429 19.25 -18.20 -6.96
CA THR A 429 17.88 -17.97 -7.43
C THR A 429 16.87 -18.22 -6.32
N LEU A 430 15.71 -17.55 -6.41
CA LEU A 430 14.58 -17.82 -5.54
C LEU A 430 13.77 -18.98 -6.14
N GLN A 431 13.65 -20.09 -5.42
CA GLN A 431 12.93 -21.29 -5.92
C GLN A 431 11.47 -21.33 -5.46
N ARG A 432 11.24 -21.04 -4.18
CA ARG A 432 9.94 -21.16 -3.51
C ARG A 432 9.85 -20.17 -2.36
N LEU A 433 8.64 -19.69 -2.08
CA LEU A 433 8.30 -19.00 -0.84
C LEU A 433 7.03 -19.61 -0.25
N SER A 434 7.11 -20.08 0.98
CA SER A 434 5.98 -20.57 1.75
C SER A 434 5.58 -19.49 2.75
N ILE A 435 4.35 -19.01 2.70
CA ILE A 435 3.91 -17.83 3.45
C ILE A 435 2.82 -18.24 4.42
N GLN A 436 3.03 -17.89 5.70
CA GLN A 436 2.08 -18.10 6.77
C GLN A 436 1.79 -16.79 7.49
N LEU A 437 0.53 -16.37 7.50
CA LEU A 437 0.04 -15.29 8.35
C LEU A 437 -0.48 -15.89 9.65
N GLN A 438 0.09 -15.46 10.77
CA GLN A 438 -0.13 -16.03 12.09
C GLN A 438 -0.60 -14.97 13.09
N ARG A 439 -1.41 -15.39 14.04
CA ARG A 439 -1.79 -14.62 15.23
C ARG A 439 -0.57 -14.48 16.16
N PRO A 440 -0.61 -13.57 17.15
CA PRO A 440 0.49 -13.40 18.12
C PRO A 440 0.90 -14.66 18.89
N ASP A 441 0.00 -15.63 19.02
CA ASP A 441 0.26 -16.92 19.67
C ASP A 441 0.99 -17.92 18.76
N GLY A 442 1.11 -17.65 17.46
CA GLY A 442 1.72 -18.50 16.45
C GLY A 442 0.77 -19.41 15.69
N SER A 443 -0.53 -19.40 16.02
CA SER A 443 -1.56 -20.09 15.24
C SER A 443 -1.83 -19.36 13.92
N ILE A 444 -2.28 -20.07 12.89
CA ILE A 444 -2.64 -19.44 11.60
C ILE A 444 -3.81 -18.47 11.81
N LEU A 445 -3.82 -17.36 11.08
CA LEU A 445 -4.81 -16.29 11.21
C LEU A 445 -6.26 -16.80 11.13
N SER A 446 -6.55 -17.64 10.13
CA SER A 446 -7.77 -18.44 10.05
C SER A 446 -7.50 -19.79 9.37
N SER A 447 -8.12 -20.85 9.89
CA SER A 447 -8.16 -22.19 9.28
C SER A 447 -9.39 -22.39 8.38
N ALA A 448 -10.26 -21.38 8.27
CA ALA A 448 -11.44 -21.47 7.42
C ALA A 448 -11.01 -21.71 5.96
N PRO A 449 -11.69 -22.64 5.25
CA PRO A 449 -11.39 -22.88 3.85
C PRO A 449 -11.80 -21.66 3.03
N ASP A 450 -10.89 -21.21 2.17
CA ASP A 450 -11.11 -20.10 1.24
C ASP A 450 -11.68 -20.56 -0.12
N THR A 451 -11.72 -21.88 -0.31
CA THR A 451 -12.32 -22.58 -1.44
C THR A 451 -13.44 -23.48 -0.97
N LEU A 452 -14.51 -23.55 -1.75
CA LEU A 452 -15.64 -24.42 -1.46
C LEU A 452 -15.90 -25.37 -2.61
N ASP A 453 -16.29 -26.60 -2.29
CA ASP A 453 -16.70 -27.58 -3.28
C ASP A 453 -18.18 -27.35 -3.61
N ILE A 454 -18.50 -27.33 -4.90
CA ILE A 454 -19.86 -27.09 -5.40
C ILE A 454 -20.61 -28.42 -5.43
N GLN A 455 -21.82 -28.44 -4.87
CA GLN A 455 -22.69 -29.61 -4.86
C GLN A 455 -23.77 -29.53 -5.94
N ASN A 456 -24.48 -28.41 -6.03
CA ASN A 456 -25.57 -28.23 -6.98
C ASN A 456 -25.56 -26.81 -7.55
N ILE A 457 -26.05 -26.66 -8.78
CA ILE A 457 -26.26 -25.36 -9.41
C ILE A 457 -27.69 -25.32 -9.94
N TYR A 458 -28.52 -24.42 -9.40
CA TYR A 458 -29.91 -24.28 -9.81
C TYR A 458 -30.14 -22.98 -10.60
N PRO A 459 -30.58 -23.07 -11.86
CA PRO A 459 -30.98 -21.89 -12.63
C PRO A 459 -32.35 -21.35 -12.16
N THR A 460 -32.53 -20.03 -12.11
CA THR A 460 -33.81 -19.41 -11.70
C THR A 460 -34.98 -19.80 -12.59
N ILE A 461 -34.76 -20.01 -13.89
CA ILE A 461 -35.81 -20.48 -14.82
C ILE A 461 -36.35 -21.88 -14.46
N ALA A 462 -35.64 -22.64 -13.62
CA ALA A 462 -36.06 -23.96 -13.15
C ALA A 462 -36.77 -23.98 -11.81
N LEU A 463 -36.88 -22.84 -11.12
CA LEU A 463 -37.53 -22.72 -9.81
C LEU A 463 -39.08 -22.72 -9.89
N ASN A 464 -39.66 -22.97 -11.06
CA ASN A 464 -41.09 -23.21 -11.25
C ASN A 464 -41.41 -24.52 -11.98
N SER A 465 -40.49 -25.49 -11.91
CA SER A 465 -40.65 -26.79 -12.54
C SER A 465 -41.43 -27.74 -11.61
N THR A 466 -42.05 -28.78 -12.16
CA THR A 466 -42.54 -29.90 -11.34
C THR A 466 -41.41 -30.65 -10.62
N VAL A 467 -40.15 -30.39 -11.00
CA VAL A 467 -38.92 -31.04 -10.50
C VAL A 467 -38.30 -30.28 -9.31
N PHE A 468 -38.42 -28.96 -9.27
CA PHE A 468 -38.00 -28.09 -8.16
C PHE A 468 -39.18 -27.17 -7.89
N GLY A 469 -39.80 -27.24 -6.71
CA GLY A 469 -41.15 -26.72 -6.51
C GLY A 469 -41.31 -25.24 -6.89
N PRO A 470 -42.56 -24.76 -7.09
CA PRO A 470 -42.94 -23.55 -7.83
C PRO A 470 -42.39 -22.23 -7.27
N SER A 471 -41.70 -22.28 -6.13
CA SER A 471 -40.86 -21.22 -5.61
C SER A 471 -40.01 -21.79 -4.48
N ILE A 472 -38.82 -21.24 -4.30
CA ILE A 472 -38.13 -21.31 -3.02
C ILE A 472 -38.79 -20.29 -2.10
N ALA A 473 -39.35 -20.71 -0.98
CA ALA A 473 -39.90 -19.78 0.00
C ALA A 473 -38.77 -18.95 0.65
N GLY A 474 -39.05 -17.69 0.99
CA GLY A 474 -38.12 -16.83 1.74
C GLY A 474 -37.12 -16.03 0.91
N THR A 475 -37.22 -16.03 -0.42
CA THR A 475 -36.34 -15.27 -1.31
C THR A 475 -37.10 -14.36 -2.27
N VAL A 476 -36.50 -13.22 -2.62
CA VAL A 476 -36.95 -12.33 -3.71
C VAL A 476 -36.38 -12.73 -5.08
N TYR A 477 -35.42 -13.67 -5.10
CA TYR A 477 -34.74 -14.16 -6.30
C TYR A 477 -35.40 -15.41 -6.89
N ALA A 478 -36.72 -15.51 -6.76
CA ALA A 478 -37.52 -16.53 -7.44
C ALA A 478 -37.59 -16.26 -8.96
N GLN A 479 -38.15 -17.19 -9.73
CA GLN A 479 -38.35 -16.99 -11.17
C GLN A 479 -39.19 -15.74 -11.43
N ASP A 480 -38.71 -14.87 -12.30
CA ASP A 480 -39.48 -13.77 -12.88
C ASP A 480 -39.81 -14.11 -14.34
N PRO A 481 -41.07 -14.46 -14.68
CA PRO A 481 -41.45 -14.80 -16.05
C PRO A 481 -41.21 -13.69 -17.08
N ALA A 482 -41.03 -12.43 -16.66
CA ALA A 482 -40.72 -11.32 -17.56
C ALA A 482 -39.22 -11.24 -17.89
N VAL A 483 -38.35 -11.81 -17.06
CA VAL A 483 -36.88 -11.77 -17.22
C VAL A 483 -36.31 -13.13 -17.58
N ASP A 484 -36.76 -14.20 -16.92
CA ASP A 484 -36.38 -15.60 -17.12
C ASP A 484 -37.12 -16.23 -18.32
N VAL A 485 -37.06 -15.58 -19.49
CA VAL A 485 -37.82 -15.99 -20.70
C VAL A 485 -37.09 -17.07 -21.50
N SER A 486 -35.80 -16.86 -21.76
CA SER A 486 -34.98 -17.77 -22.59
C SER A 486 -33.70 -18.22 -21.89
N GLY A 487 -33.42 -17.67 -20.72
CA GLY A 487 -32.27 -17.97 -19.88
C GLY A 487 -32.59 -17.66 -18.42
N SER A 488 -31.60 -17.79 -17.54
CA SER A 488 -31.80 -17.55 -16.10
C SER A 488 -31.19 -16.22 -15.67
N ALA A 489 -31.97 -15.42 -14.95
CA ALA A 489 -31.54 -14.18 -14.32
C ALA A 489 -30.50 -14.42 -13.23
N TYR A 490 -30.59 -15.54 -12.50
CA TYR A 490 -29.62 -15.94 -11.48
C TYR A 490 -29.31 -17.44 -11.51
N TYR A 491 -28.12 -17.78 -11.03
CA TYR A 491 -27.73 -19.16 -10.73
C TYR A 491 -27.45 -19.29 -9.24
N TRP A 492 -28.12 -20.25 -8.63
CA TRP A 492 -27.97 -20.60 -7.23
C TRP A 492 -26.89 -21.65 -7.11
N VAL A 493 -25.79 -21.32 -6.45
CA VAL A 493 -24.67 -22.24 -6.25
C VAL A 493 -24.75 -22.76 -4.84
N GLN A 494 -25.12 -24.03 -4.70
CA GLN A 494 -25.11 -24.74 -3.43
C GLN A 494 -23.78 -25.46 -3.26
N THR A 495 -23.17 -25.26 -2.09
CA THR A 495 -21.89 -25.84 -1.72
C THR A 495 -22.08 -27.12 -0.91
N ALA A 496 -21.12 -28.04 -0.98
CA ALA A 496 -21.20 -29.35 -0.32
C ALA A 496 -21.12 -29.27 1.20
N LYS A 497 -20.56 -28.19 1.74
CA LYS A 497 -20.41 -27.95 3.17
C LYS A 497 -20.90 -26.55 3.52
N TYR A 498 -21.43 -26.40 4.72
CA TYR A 498 -21.71 -25.08 5.26
C TYR A 498 -20.40 -24.29 5.44
N PHE A 499 -20.46 -22.99 5.19
CA PHE A 499 -19.37 -22.04 5.33
C PHE A 499 -19.84 -20.81 6.12
N ASN A 500 -18.90 -20.08 6.70
CA ASN A 500 -19.19 -18.87 7.46
C ASN A 500 -19.72 -17.77 6.51
N VAL A 501 -20.80 -17.10 6.87
CA VAL A 501 -21.37 -15.98 6.10
C VAL A 501 -20.37 -14.85 5.84
N ALA A 502 -19.33 -14.72 6.68
CA ALA A 502 -18.27 -13.74 6.47
C ALA A 502 -17.24 -14.14 5.39
N SER A 503 -17.18 -15.41 4.98
CA SER A 503 -16.20 -15.89 4.00
C SER A 503 -16.61 -15.62 2.55
N PHE A 504 -17.91 -15.46 2.30
CA PHE A 504 -18.50 -15.04 1.03
C PHE A 504 -19.67 -14.09 1.34
N ALA A 505 -19.58 -12.85 0.89
CA ALA A 505 -20.58 -11.81 1.13
C ALA A 505 -21.13 -11.24 -0.19
N THR A 506 -22.28 -10.58 -0.10
CA THR A 506 -22.83 -9.81 -1.23
C THR A 506 -21.85 -8.75 -1.71
N GLY A 507 -21.61 -8.72 -3.02
CA GLY A 507 -20.64 -7.86 -3.69
C GLY A 507 -19.27 -8.51 -3.90
N ASP A 508 -19.01 -9.69 -3.31
CA ASP A 508 -17.75 -10.40 -3.53
C ASP A 508 -17.66 -10.94 -4.94
N ARG A 509 -16.44 -10.96 -5.48
CA ARG A 509 -16.12 -11.60 -6.75
C ARG A 509 -15.67 -13.03 -6.50
N VAL A 510 -16.33 -13.98 -7.15
CA VAL A 510 -16.03 -15.41 -7.05
C VAL A 510 -15.62 -15.98 -8.40
N SER A 511 -14.70 -16.93 -8.39
CA SER A 511 -14.27 -17.67 -9.58
C SER A 511 -14.61 -19.13 -9.41
N LEU A 512 -15.33 -19.71 -10.38
CA LEU A 512 -15.69 -21.12 -10.39
C LEU A 512 -14.82 -21.85 -11.41
N LYS A 513 -14.29 -23.02 -11.05
CA LYS A 513 -13.45 -23.85 -11.92
C LYS A 513 -13.76 -25.33 -11.76
N ASN A 514 -13.37 -26.10 -12.78
CA ASN A 514 -13.49 -27.55 -12.82
C ASN A 514 -14.92 -28.05 -12.60
N ILE A 515 -15.94 -27.28 -13.01
CA ILE A 515 -17.35 -27.69 -12.90
C ILE A 515 -17.62 -28.83 -13.87
N ALA A 516 -18.11 -29.95 -13.35
CA ALA A 516 -18.51 -31.15 -14.07
C ALA A 516 -19.65 -31.86 -13.32
N TRP A 517 -20.50 -32.60 -14.03
CA TRP A 517 -21.65 -33.33 -13.48
C TRP A 517 -21.51 -34.85 -13.70
N SER A 518 -22.17 -35.66 -12.86
CA SER A 518 -22.18 -37.12 -13.02
C SER A 518 -22.88 -37.49 -14.33
N SER A 519 -22.26 -38.36 -15.12
CA SER A 519 -22.66 -38.80 -16.47
C SER A 519 -22.40 -37.81 -17.61
N TRP A 520 -21.14 -37.72 -18.04
CA TRP A 520 -20.87 -37.55 -19.48
C TRP A 520 -21.10 -38.92 -20.17
N SER A 521 -22.39 -39.35 -20.26
CA SER A 521 -22.97 -40.58 -20.88
C SER A 521 -23.68 -41.54 -19.89
N PRO A 522 -24.89 -42.09 -20.17
CA PRO A 522 -25.57 -42.22 -21.47
C PRO A 522 -26.89 -41.43 -21.60
N ILE A 523 -26.89 -40.17 -21.17
CA ILE A 523 -27.49 -39.10 -21.96
C ILE A 523 -26.33 -38.13 -22.18
N SER A 524 -25.42 -38.45 -23.10
CA SER A 524 -24.49 -37.41 -23.56
C SER A 524 -25.37 -36.29 -24.10
N PRO A 525 -25.32 -35.06 -23.56
CA PRO A 525 -26.06 -33.98 -24.15
C PRO A 525 -25.65 -33.90 -25.62
N VAL A 526 -26.63 -33.96 -26.51
CA VAL A 526 -26.44 -33.92 -27.96
C VAL A 526 -27.24 -32.75 -28.52
N GLY A 527 -26.81 -32.23 -29.67
CA GLY A 527 -27.51 -31.13 -30.33
C GLY A 527 -27.61 -29.87 -29.47
N THR A 528 -28.83 -29.34 -29.33
CA THR A 528 -29.12 -28.08 -28.64
C THR A 528 -28.74 -28.08 -27.16
N GLN A 529 -28.96 -29.20 -26.45
CA GLN A 529 -28.64 -29.31 -25.03
C GLN A 529 -27.13 -29.19 -24.77
N LEU A 530 -26.30 -29.75 -25.65
CA LEU A 530 -24.84 -29.65 -25.55
C LEU A 530 -24.36 -28.22 -25.73
N ALA A 531 -24.94 -27.50 -26.69
CA ALA A 531 -24.63 -26.09 -26.93
C ALA A 531 -25.00 -25.23 -25.72
N GLN A 532 -26.19 -25.46 -25.13
CA GLN A 532 -26.63 -24.77 -23.92
C GLN A 532 -25.69 -25.04 -22.74
N LEU A 533 -25.40 -26.30 -22.42
CA LEU A 533 -24.55 -26.66 -21.30
C LEU A 533 -23.11 -26.16 -21.47
N THR A 534 -22.57 -26.25 -22.69
CA THR A 534 -21.23 -25.71 -23.01
C THR A 534 -21.17 -24.20 -22.78
N SER A 535 -22.21 -23.48 -23.21
CA SER A 535 -22.34 -22.04 -22.97
C SER A 535 -22.43 -21.70 -21.49
N ILE A 536 -23.21 -22.46 -20.72
CA ILE A 536 -23.35 -22.27 -19.26
C ILE A 536 -22.03 -22.55 -18.56
N VAL A 537 -21.33 -23.63 -18.91
CA VAL A 537 -20.02 -23.95 -18.34
C VAL A 537 -19.01 -22.85 -18.66
N SER A 538 -18.97 -22.37 -19.90
CA SER A 538 -18.11 -21.27 -20.31
C SER A 538 -18.43 -19.99 -19.53
N PHE A 539 -19.72 -19.68 -19.34
CA PHE A 539 -20.17 -18.54 -18.55
C PHE A 539 -19.76 -18.68 -17.08
N LEU A 540 -20.07 -19.80 -16.44
CA LEU A 540 -19.77 -20.05 -15.03
C LEU A 540 -18.27 -20.05 -14.75
N GLN A 541 -17.45 -20.59 -15.68
CA GLN A 541 -16.00 -20.71 -15.51
C GLN A 541 -15.18 -19.54 -16.10
N ARG A 542 -15.82 -18.45 -16.53
CA ARG A 542 -15.15 -17.30 -17.14
C ARG A 542 -14.08 -16.70 -16.22
N ALA A 543 -12.97 -16.25 -16.80
CA ALA A 543 -11.85 -15.67 -16.05
C ALA A 543 -12.24 -14.39 -15.27
N ALA A 544 -13.23 -13.64 -15.78
CA ALA A 544 -13.77 -12.48 -15.10
C ALA A 544 -14.45 -12.82 -13.76
N GLY A 545 -14.81 -14.07 -13.52
CA GLY A 545 -15.58 -14.47 -12.33
C GLY A 545 -17.01 -13.94 -12.34
N HIS A 546 -17.63 -13.96 -11.17
CA HIS A 546 -19.02 -13.54 -10.94
C HIS A 546 -19.14 -12.74 -9.66
N ILE A 547 -20.15 -11.88 -9.58
CA ILE A 547 -20.44 -11.13 -8.36
C ILE A 547 -21.53 -11.88 -7.59
N VAL A 548 -21.30 -12.05 -6.29
CA VAL A 548 -22.26 -12.60 -5.35
C VAL A 548 -23.37 -11.59 -5.10
N VAL A 549 -24.61 -11.99 -5.37
CA VAL A 549 -25.80 -11.14 -5.21
C VAL A 549 -26.42 -11.34 -3.83
N ALA A 550 -26.52 -12.59 -3.40
CA ALA A 550 -27.07 -12.96 -2.10
C ALA A 550 -26.40 -14.23 -1.59
N VAL A 551 -26.46 -14.43 -0.27
CA VAL A 551 -25.87 -15.57 0.43
C VAL A 551 -26.88 -16.05 1.47
N GLY A 552 -27.02 -17.36 1.63
CA GLY A 552 -28.02 -17.89 2.54
C GLY A 552 -27.96 -19.41 2.71
N THR A 553 -28.95 -19.90 3.43
CA THR A 553 -29.17 -21.32 3.68
C THR A 553 -30.26 -21.86 2.78
N VAL A 554 -29.92 -22.81 1.93
CA VAL A 554 -30.88 -23.65 1.21
C VAL A 554 -31.11 -24.91 2.05
N THR A 555 -32.33 -25.07 2.53
CA THR A 555 -32.79 -26.25 3.29
C THR A 555 -33.98 -26.90 2.58
N GLY A 556 -34.21 -28.19 2.84
CA GLY A 556 -35.29 -28.94 2.19
C GLY A 556 -34.94 -29.43 0.78
N THR A 557 -35.89 -30.07 0.12
CA THR A 557 -35.77 -30.57 -1.27
C THR A 557 -37.09 -30.37 -2.00
N GLY A 558 -37.04 -30.21 -3.34
CA GLY A 558 -38.23 -30.04 -4.17
C GLY A 558 -39.13 -28.89 -3.70
N MET A 559 -40.42 -29.18 -3.49
CA MET A 559 -41.44 -28.23 -3.00
C MET A 559 -41.20 -27.66 -1.61
N ALA A 560 -40.37 -28.32 -0.80
CA ALA A 560 -40.05 -27.89 0.56
C ALA A 560 -38.72 -27.13 0.64
N ALA A 561 -38.13 -26.77 -0.50
CA ALA A 561 -36.91 -25.98 -0.53
C ALA A 561 -37.16 -24.55 0.00
N VAL A 562 -36.39 -24.12 0.99
CA VAL A 562 -36.46 -22.79 1.61
C VAL A 562 -35.09 -22.14 1.51
N PHE A 563 -35.06 -20.87 1.13
CA PHE A 563 -33.90 -20.00 1.24
C PHE A 563 -34.13 -19.02 2.36
N SER A 564 -33.28 -19.13 3.37
CA SER A 564 -33.26 -18.23 4.50
C SER A 564 -31.88 -17.60 4.62
N ASP A 565 -31.76 -16.64 5.53
CA ASP A 565 -30.47 -16.06 5.91
C ASP A 565 -29.54 -17.13 6.53
N SER A 566 -28.43 -16.70 7.14
CA SER A 566 -27.56 -17.60 7.90
C SER A 566 -28.35 -18.39 8.94
N ASN A 567 -27.94 -19.64 9.20
CA ASN A 567 -28.47 -20.40 10.32
C ASN A 567 -28.17 -19.70 11.66
N THR A 568 -28.72 -20.21 12.75
CA THR A 568 -28.52 -19.65 14.10
C THR A 568 -27.06 -19.63 14.57
N GLN A 569 -26.15 -20.30 13.84
CA GLN A 569 -24.71 -20.35 14.11
C GLN A 569 -23.89 -19.44 13.18
N GLY A 570 -24.52 -18.67 12.28
CA GLY A 570 -23.82 -17.78 11.34
C GLY A 570 -23.26 -18.48 10.10
N TYR A 571 -23.74 -19.69 9.80
CA TYR A 571 -23.32 -20.47 8.63
C TYR A 571 -24.39 -20.51 7.54
N VAL A 572 -23.91 -20.62 6.31
CA VAL A 572 -24.67 -20.64 5.06
C VAL A 572 -24.15 -21.80 4.19
N ASN A 573 -24.91 -22.23 3.19
CA ASN A 573 -24.47 -23.30 2.28
C ASN A 573 -24.71 -22.94 0.81
N ALA A 574 -25.23 -21.76 0.50
CA ALA A 574 -25.49 -21.34 -0.85
C ALA A 574 -25.23 -19.84 -1.04
N PHE A 575 -24.90 -19.49 -2.28
CA PHE A 575 -24.86 -18.11 -2.73
C PHE A 575 -25.41 -18.01 -4.15
N LEU A 576 -25.84 -16.82 -4.53
CA LEU A 576 -26.43 -16.53 -5.82
C LEU A 576 -25.45 -15.70 -6.64
N VAL A 577 -25.29 -16.06 -7.91
CA VAL A 577 -24.59 -15.25 -8.90
C VAL A 577 -25.57 -14.78 -9.96
N ARG A 578 -25.35 -13.57 -10.48
CA ARG A 578 -26.12 -13.06 -11.62
C ARG A 578 -25.89 -13.93 -12.86
N GLY A 579 -26.95 -14.20 -13.60
CA GLY A 579 -26.92 -14.88 -14.89
C GLY A 579 -26.36 -14.01 -16.01
N ASP A 580 -26.37 -14.56 -17.22
CA ASP A 580 -25.86 -13.86 -18.40
C ASP A 580 -26.93 -12.94 -18.99
N PHE A 581 -26.55 -11.69 -19.28
CA PHE A 581 -27.45 -10.70 -19.86
C PHE A 581 -26.77 -10.09 -21.09
N PRO A 582 -27.53 -9.85 -22.17
CA PRO A 582 -27.03 -9.06 -23.29
C PRO A 582 -26.74 -7.63 -22.83
N ASP A 583 -26.02 -6.87 -23.67
CA ASP A 583 -25.67 -5.49 -23.35
C ASP A 583 -26.94 -4.68 -23.01
N PRO A 584 -27.08 -4.19 -21.76
CA PRO A 584 -28.27 -3.47 -21.34
C PRO A 584 -28.45 -2.14 -22.09
N SER A 585 -27.39 -1.60 -22.72
CA SER A 585 -27.48 -0.39 -23.54
C SER A 585 -28.39 -0.56 -24.77
N THR A 586 -28.65 -1.81 -25.17
CA THR A 586 -29.54 -2.15 -26.29
C THR A 586 -31.03 -2.17 -25.91
N GLY A 587 -31.36 -1.93 -24.63
CA GLY A 587 -32.73 -1.97 -24.12
C GLY A 587 -33.28 -3.38 -23.89
N VAL A 588 -32.46 -4.42 -24.06
CA VAL A 588 -32.83 -5.81 -23.74
C VAL A 588 -32.56 -6.08 -22.25
N PHE A 589 -33.61 -6.48 -21.54
CA PHE A 589 -33.58 -6.74 -20.09
C PHE A 589 -33.87 -8.20 -19.72
N THR A 590 -34.03 -9.08 -20.71
CA THR A 590 -34.20 -10.53 -20.50
C THR A 590 -32.86 -11.24 -20.42
N ALA A 591 -32.82 -12.36 -19.69
CA ALA A 591 -31.62 -13.18 -19.59
C ALA A 591 -31.25 -13.80 -20.95
N GLN A 592 -29.94 -13.88 -21.24
CA GLN A 592 -29.45 -14.42 -22.49
C GLN A 592 -29.70 -15.93 -22.59
N ALA A 593 -30.17 -16.37 -23.76
CA ALA A 593 -30.38 -17.77 -24.05
C ALA A 593 -29.03 -18.52 -24.09
N PRO A 594 -28.83 -19.57 -23.27
CA PRO A 594 -27.58 -20.32 -23.28
C PRO A 594 -27.35 -20.95 -24.66
N GLY A 595 -26.18 -20.78 -25.24
CA GLY A 595 -25.86 -21.30 -26.58
C GLY A 595 -26.76 -20.77 -27.71
N GLY A 596 -27.48 -19.66 -27.48
CA GLY A 596 -28.44 -19.10 -28.44
C GLY A 596 -29.76 -19.88 -28.56
N VAL A 597 -30.02 -20.83 -27.66
CA VAL A 597 -31.24 -21.65 -27.66
C VAL A 597 -32.01 -21.42 -26.37
N ALA A 598 -33.31 -21.11 -26.49
CA ALA A 598 -34.16 -20.86 -25.32
C ALA A 598 -34.14 -22.07 -24.36
N ASP A 599 -33.88 -21.79 -23.08
CA ASP A 599 -33.93 -22.78 -22.01
C ASP A 599 -35.35 -22.92 -21.44
N SER A 600 -35.68 -24.08 -20.89
CA SER A 600 -36.99 -24.35 -20.30
C SER A 600 -36.95 -25.52 -19.33
N ALA A 601 -37.44 -25.32 -18.11
CA ALA A 601 -37.46 -26.38 -17.09
C ALA A 601 -38.65 -27.36 -17.17
N ILE A 602 -39.58 -27.12 -18.11
CA ILE A 602 -40.81 -27.92 -18.30
C ILE A 602 -40.67 -28.87 -19.50
N SER A 603 -39.68 -28.63 -20.38
CA SER A 603 -39.44 -29.47 -21.55
C SER A 603 -38.80 -30.80 -21.14
N ALA A 604 -39.52 -31.90 -21.34
CA ALA A 604 -39.05 -33.25 -21.08
C ALA A 604 -37.75 -33.54 -21.86
N ALA A 605 -36.68 -33.92 -21.15
CA ALA A 605 -35.40 -34.40 -21.67
C ALA A 605 -34.83 -33.61 -22.88
N GLY A 606 -34.21 -32.46 -22.63
CA GLY A 606 -33.49 -31.74 -23.70
C GLY A 606 -33.01 -30.33 -23.38
N SER A 607 -33.34 -29.76 -22.22
CA SER A 607 -32.91 -28.43 -21.81
C SER A 607 -31.78 -28.48 -20.79
N SER A 608 -30.98 -27.39 -20.73
CA SER A 608 -29.96 -27.24 -19.69
C SER A 608 -30.55 -27.07 -18.30
N ALA A 609 -31.66 -26.34 -18.17
CA ALA A 609 -32.34 -26.13 -16.90
C ALA A 609 -32.76 -27.45 -16.24
N ASN A 610 -33.40 -28.33 -17.02
CA ASN A 610 -33.82 -29.65 -16.54
C ASN A 610 -32.63 -30.58 -16.24
N TYR A 611 -31.51 -30.42 -16.97
CA TYR A 611 -30.28 -31.17 -16.69
C TYR A 611 -29.67 -30.76 -15.34
N LEU A 612 -29.49 -29.46 -15.11
CA LEU A 612 -28.81 -28.92 -13.93
C LEU A 612 -29.53 -29.25 -12.61
N ILE A 613 -30.87 -29.28 -12.61
CA ILE A 613 -31.66 -29.60 -11.41
C ILE A 613 -31.66 -31.09 -11.04
N ASN A 614 -31.46 -31.99 -12.02
CA ASN A 614 -31.50 -33.44 -11.81
C ASN A 614 -30.13 -34.08 -11.64
N ASN A 615 -29.06 -33.35 -11.97
CA ASN A 615 -27.71 -33.87 -11.92
C ASN A 615 -26.88 -33.04 -10.94
N PRO A 616 -26.40 -33.63 -9.84
CA PRO A 616 -25.48 -32.94 -8.94
C PRO A 616 -24.11 -32.76 -9.62
N VAL A 617 -23.40 -31.72 -9.18
CA VAL A 617 -22.02 -31.44 -9.59
C VAL A 617 -21.11 -32.51 -8.97
N THR A 618 -20.33 -33.21 -9.80
CA THR A 618 -19.35 -34.21 -9.36
C THR A 618 -17.98 -33.64 -9.08
N SER A 619 -17.63 -32.55 -9.77
CA SER A 619 -16.40 -31.81 -9.55
C SER A 619 -16.70 -30.35 -9.79
N GLY A 620 -16.12 -29.46 -8.99
CA GLY A 620 -16.36 -28.04 -9.11
C GLY A 620 -15.94 -27.34 -7.84
N ARG A 621 -15.11 -26.30 -7.98
CA ARG A 621 -14.64 -25.51 -6.85
C ARG A 621 -14.92 -24.04 -7.10
N VAL A 622 -15.18 -23.31 -6.03
CA VAL A 622 -15.28 -21.86 -6.04
C VAL A 622 -14.24 -21.24 -5.14
N LEU A 623 -13.59 -20.18 -5.62
CA LEU A 623 -12.68 -19.31 -4.86
C LEU A 623 -13.32 -17.93 -4.72
N ASN A 624 -13.33 -17.37 -3.51
CA ASN A 624 -13.60 -15.94 -3.32
C ASN A 624 -12.35 -15.12 -3.69
N GLN A 625 -12.37 -14.42 -4.82
CA GLN A 625 -11.27 -13.58 -5.28
C GLN A 625 -11.17 -12.26 -4.50
N SER A 626 -12.29 -11.75 -3.99
CA SER A 626 -12.29 -10.53 -3.17
C SER A 626 -11.58 -10.72 -1.84
N HIS A 627 -11.53 -11.95 -1.30
CA HIS A 627 -10.92 -12.20 0.01
C HIS A 627 -9.55 -12.87 -0.09
N GLN A 628 -8.68 -12.38 -0.95
CA GLN A 628 -7.33 -12.93 -1.10
C GLN A 628 -6.28 -11.99 -0.52
N VAL A 629 -5.18 -12.55 -0.03
CA VAL A 629 -4.09 -11.79 0.58
C VAL A 629 -3.10 -11.38 -0.51
N HIS A 630 -2.66 -10.13 -0.46
CA HIS A 630 -1.57 -9.63 -1.30
C HIS A 630 -0.35 -9.33 -0.45
N ILE A 631 0.83 -9.73 -0.91
CA ILE A 631 2.10 -9.46 -0.25
C ILE A 631 3.01 -8.74 -1.23
N ALA A 632 3.58 -7.63 -0.77
CA ALA A 632 4.57 -6.88 -1.50
C ALA A 632 5.93 -7.03 -0.82
N MET A 633 6.92 -7.44 -1.61
CA MET A 633 8.31 -7.61 -1.19
C MET A 633 9.22 -6.86 -2.15
N ARG A 634 10.42 -6.52 -1.70
CA ARG A 634 11.50 -6.03 -2.55
C ARG A 634 12.56 -7.10 -2.67
N VAL A 635 12.95 -7.43 -3.89
CA VAL A 635 14.07 -8.32 -4.18
C VAL A 635 15.20 -7.47 -4.74
N ILE A 636 16.38 -7.59 -4.14
CA ILE A 636 17.55 -6.81 -4.50
C ILE A 636 18.61 -7.78 -4.99
N THR A 637 19.01 -7.57 -6.23
CA THR A 637 19.95 -8.41 -6.97
C THR A 637 21.23 -7.63 -7.21
N ARG A 638 22.36 -8.34 -7.24
CA ARG A 638 23.68 -7.77 -7.49
C ARG A 638 24.24 -8.30 -8.79
N ASP A 639 24.46 -7.40 -9.74
CA ASP A 639 25.09 -7.70 -11.02
C ASP A 639 26.44 -6.99 -11.14
N ILE A 640 27.33 -7.52 -11.97
CA ILE A 640 28.61 -6.87 -12.27
C ILE A 640 28.33 -5.59 -13.04
N ASP A 641 28.83 -4.48 -12.53
CA ASP A 641 28.76 -3.20 -13.23
C ASP A 641 29.84 -3.16 -14.31
N SER A 642 29.42 -3.43 -15.55
CA SER A 642 30.30 -3.42 -16.72
C SER A 642 30.75 -2.02 -17.12
N THR A 643 30.15 -0.95 -16.59
CA THR A 643 30.52 0.43 -16.92
C THR A 643 31.83 0.86 -16.26
N GLY A 644 32.21 0.25 -15.13
CA GLY A 644 33.52 0.45 -14.49
C GLY A 644 34.68 -0.28 -15.19
N ILE A 645 34.39 -1.20 -16.12
CA ILE A 645 35.39 -2.05 -16.80
C ILE A 645 35.75 -1.47 -18.19
N LEU A 646 35.01 -0.48 -18.70
CA LEU A 646 35.37 0.20 -19.93
C LEU A 646 36.56 1.14 -19.66
N ARG A 647 37.72 0.81 -20.25
CA ARG A 647 38.88 1.72 -20.25
C ARG A 647 38.46 3.08 -20.82
N SER A 648 38.97 4.15 -20.23
CA SER A 648 38.81 5.52 -20.72
C SER A 648 39.19 5.70 -22.18
N ASP A 649 40.02 4.79 -22.72
CA ASP A 649 40.50 4.81 -24.10
C ASP A 649 39.45 4.31 -25.12
N ASN A 650 38.31 3.79 -24.64
CA ASN A 650 37.20 3.27 -25.45
C ASN A 650 35.92 4.14 -25.37
N LEU A 651 36.00 5.33 -24.76
CA LEU A 651 34.99 6.40 -24.79
C LEU A 651 35.48 7.52 -25.71
#